data_AF-A0A1J5F1H9-F1
#
_entry.id   AF-A0A1J5F1H9-F1
#
_cell.length_a   1.000
_cell.length_b   1.000
_cell.length_c   1.000
_cell.angle_alpha   90.00
_cell.angle_beta   90.00
_cell.angle_gamma   90.00
#
_symmetry.space_group_name_H-M   'P 1'
#
loop_
_entity.id
_entity.type
_entity.pdbx_description
1 polymer ?
#
loop_
_entity_poly.entity_id
_entity_poly.type
_entity_poly.pdbx_seq_one_letter_code
_entity_poly.pdbx_strand_id
1 'polypeptide(L)'
;HDDANRALMGSNMQRQAVPLLRAEAPVIGTGLEARAALDSGTVVRAQHSGRVKFVDATQIIVERGNLVDGNFQPLEGLGENFEFLGHEPIDEYALRKFERSNQDSCINQKPVVDVGHFVEAGDVLADGASTDHGELALGKNILIGFLPWNGYNYEDAVIISEELAIKDTFTSIHIEEYELEVRDTKRGPEELTREIPNVGEEALRNLDENGIVRVGAEVHADDILVGKVTPKGETELSPEERLLRAIFGEKAGDVRDSSLKAPPGMKGIVVETRTFSRKDRSDKKNKAEDQETINRIKEKFQTEIDGIKIACRENLIQILNGAVCGKILDEETHEVLIQEGKTLTEKMLSSIDLMKVSASSVLARDNAEAQEKAMSLLQVAKESLDHLTRTMEKEIDKVTKGDELKPGVLQTVKVYIAKKRRLSIGDKMAGRHGNKGVVSKIVPVEDMPFTEDGRPLQILLNPLGVPSRMNVGQVLEVHLGWAAKVLGFKVATPVFDGASFTEIVDELEKAYKKTPIVDYVMEPDNNRIIGKAKLYDGRTGDAFLNPVTIGYMYYLKLGHLVEDKIHARSIGSYALVTQQPLGGKSQFGGQRFGEMEVWALEAYGAAYTLQELLTVKSDDVMGRSKIYDAIVHGKNTPIPGVPESFRVMIREVHSLCLDIKTTGDK
;
A
#
# COMPACT_ATOMS: atom_id res chain seq x y z
N HIS A 1 22.04 -22.58 -10.24
CA HIS A 1 23.45 -22.41 -9.82
C HIS A 1 23.60 -21.79 -8.42
N ASP A 2 22.64 -21.99 -7.53
CA ASP A 2 22.67 -21.45 -6.16
C ASP A 2 22.47 -22.57 -5.15
N ASP A 3 23.15 -22.47 -4.01
CA ASP A 3 22.89 -23.33 -2.86
C ASP A 3 21.42 -23.25 -2.41
N ALA A 4 20.85 -24.37 -1.96
CA ALA A 4 19.44 -24.48 -1.60
C ALA A 4 19.05 -23.49 -0.48
N ASN A 5 19.94 -23.23 0.48
CA ASN A 5 19.64 -22.27 1.55
C ASN A 5 19.57 -20.84 1.00
N ARG A 6 20.38 -20.52 -0.02
CA ARG A 6 20.36 -19.21 -0.67
C ARG A 6 19.14 -19.03 -1.55
N ALA A 7 18.73 -20.08 -2.27
CA ALA A 7 17.46 -20.08 -3.00
C ALA A 7 16.26 -19.87 -2.07
N LEU A 8 16.23 -20.56 -0.91
CA LEU A 8 15.20 -20.36 0.12
C LEU A 8 15.18 -18.91 0.63
N MET A 9 16.35 -18.35 0.96
CA MET A 9 16.47 -16.96 1.39
C MET A 9 16.01 -15.99 0.30
N GLY A 10 16.40 -16.21 -0.95
CA GLY A 10 16.01 -15.41 -2.10
C GLY A 10 14.50 -15.35 -2.30
N SER A 11 13.83 -16.52 -2.29
CA SER A 11 12.37 -16.61 -2.36
C SER A 11 11.68 -15.88 -1.20
N ASN A 12 12.19 -16.04 0.02
CA ASN A 12 11.65 -15.35 1.21
C ASN A 12 11.82 -13.82 1.15
N MET A 13 12.94 -13.35 0.59
CA MET A 13 13.22 -11.91 0.44
C MET A 13 12.38 -11.28 -0.66
N GLN A 14 12.13 -11.98 -1.76
CA GLN A 14 11.25 -11.48 -2.84
C GLN A 14 9.84 -11.18 -2.33
N ARG A 15 9.31 -12.01 -1.41
CA ARG A 15 8.01 -11.74 -0.74
C ARG A 15 7.98 -10.49 0.15
N GLN A 16 9.15 -9.96 0.52
CA GLN A 16 9.30 -8.78 1.38
C GLN A 16 9.65 -7.52 0.58
N ALA A 17 9.71 -7.61 -0.75
CA ALA A 17 10.00 -6.47 -1.60
C ALA A 17 8.85 -5.46 -1.55
N VAL A 18 9.17 -4.19 -1.34
CA VAL A 18 8.18 -3.11 -1.31
C VAL A 18 7.93 -2.61 -2.74
N PRO A 19 6.67 -2.35 -3.12
CA PRO A 19 6.37 -1.70 -4.38
C PRO A 19 7.10 -0.36 -4.54
N LEU A 20 7.87 -0.26 -5.63
CA LEU A 20 8.59 0.96 -5.99
C LEU A 20 7.64 1.93 -6.70
N LEU A 21 7.95 3.23 -6.63
CA LEU A 21 7.24 4.28 -7.35
C LEU A 21 7.21 4.02 -8.87
N ARG A 22 8.33 3.51 -9.39
CA ARG A 22 8.52 3.06 -10.77
C ARG A 22 9.19 1.70 -10.72
N ALA A 23 8.41 0.64 -10.87
CA ALA A 23 8.91 -0.70 -11.07
C ALA A 23 9.46 -0.87 -12.50
N GLU A 24 10.34 -1.84 -12.71
CA GLU A 24 10.84 -2.24 -14.04
C GLU A 24 10.82 -3.76 -14.10
N ALA A 25 10.32 -4.32 -15.19
CA ALA A 25 10.33 -5.76 -15.41
C ALA A 25 11.78 -6.31 -15.40
N PRO A 26 12.03 -7.50 -14.85
CA PRO A 26 13.36 -8.09 -14.86
C PRO A 26 13.82 -8.37 -16.30
N VAL A 27 15.03 -7.93 -16.65
CA VAL A 27 15.64 -8.26 -17.95
C VAL A 27 15.94 -9.74 -18.05
N ILE A 28 16.35 -10.35 -16.93
CA ILE A 28 16.57 -11.79 -16.78
C ILE A 28 15.43 -12.36 -15.95
N GLY A 29 14.47 -13.00 -16.61
CA GLY A 29 13.30 -13.62 -15.99
C GLY A 29 13.27 -15.13 -16.17
N THR A 30 12.16 -15.72 -15.73
CA THR A 30 11.88 -17.16 -15.86
C THR A 30 10.66 -17.46 -16.74
N GLY A 31 9.94 -16.43 -17.18
CA GLY A 31 8.65 -16.54 -17.84
C GLY A 31 7.47 -16.73 -16.87
N LEU A 32 7.75 -17.00 -15.59
CA LEU A 32 6.71 -17.03 -14.55
C LEU A 32 6.19 -15.64 -14.18
N GLU A 33 6.93 -14.58 -14.51
CA GLU A 33 6.61 -13.22 -14.14
C GLU A 33 5.26 -12.77 -14.73
N ALA A 34 5.01 -13.08 -16.00
CA ALA A 34 3.74 -12.77 -16.67
C ALA A 34 2.57 -13.53 -16.03
N ARG A 35 2.74 -14.84 -15.81
CA ARG A 35 1.72 -15.67 -15.17
C ARG A 35 1.43 -15.25 -13.74
N ALA A 36 2.46 -14.95 -12.95
CA ALA A 36 2.32 -14.50 -11.58
C ALA A 36 1.58 -13.15 -11.49
N ALA A 37 1.85 -12.21 -12.39
CA ALA A 37 1.13 -10.95 -12.45
C ALA A 37 -0.35 -11.16 -12.82
N LEU A 38 -0.63 -11.93 -13.88
CA LEU A 38 -2.00 -12.22 -14.37
C LEU A 38 -2.85 -12.99 -13.35
N ASP A 39 -2.28 -14.01 -12.70
CA ASP A 39 -2.99 -14.85 -11.73
C ASP A 39 -3.19 -14.15 -10.37
N SER A 40 -2.45 -13.06 -10.08
CA SER A 40 -2.57 -12.34 -8.81
C SER A 40 -3.84 -11.49 -8.66
N GLY A 41 -4.50 -11.14 -9.76
CA GLY A 41 -5.62 -10.18 -9.77
C GLY A 41 -5.22 -8.72 -9.49
N THR A 42 -3.91 -8.42 -9.49
CA THR A 42 -3.39 -7.05 -9.27
C THR A 42 -3.50 -6.20 -10.54
N VAL A 43 -3.33 -6.84 -11.71
CA VAL A 43 -3.49 -6.22 -13.03
C VAL A 43 -4.95 -6.23 -13.46
N VAL A 44 -5.38 -5.19 -14.17
CA VAL A 44 -6.72 -5.12 -14.76
C VAL A 44 -6.67 -5.76 -16.14
N ARG A 45 -7.54 -6.73 -16.37
CA ARG A 45 -7.60 -7.50 -17.62
C ARG A 45 -8.87 -7.17 -18.39
N ALA A 46 -8.76 -7.17 -19.71
CA ALA A 46 -9.91 -7.12 -20.60
C ALA A 46 -10.75 -8.38 -20.44
N GLN A 47 -12.05 -8.23 -20.18
CA GLN A 47 -13.00 -9.34 -20.15
C GLN A 47 -13.34 -9.80 -21.57
N HIS A 48 -13.48 -8.85 -22.49
CA HIS A 48 -13.85 -9.09 -23.88
C HIS A 48 -12.90 -8.38 -24.83
N SER A 49 -12.82 -8.89 -26.05
CA SER A 49 -12.07 -8.24 -27.14
C SER A 49 -12.77 -6.95 -27.57
N GLY A 50 -11.98 -5.92 -27.88
CA GLY A 50 -12.53 -4.63 -28.24
C GLY A 50 -11.46 -3.57 -28.52
N ARG A 51 -11.92 -2.36 -28.81
CA ARG A 51 -11.08 -1.18 -29.01
C ARG A 51 -11.21 -0.24 -27.82
N VAL A 52 -10.09 0.23 -27.32
CA VAL A 52 -10.05 1.19 -26.22
C VAL A 52 -10.64 2.52 -26.70
N LYS A 53 -11.83 2.88 -26.17
CA LYS A 53 -12.54 4.12 -26.53
C LYS A 53 -12.04 5.30 -25.69
N PHE A 54 -11.76 5.06 -24.42
CA PHE A 54 -11.31 6.10 -23.48
C PHE A 54 -10.33 5.53 -22.46
N VAL A 55 -9.29 6.31 -22.14
CA VAL A 55 -8.30 5.99 -21.10
C VAL A 55 -8.07 7.23 -20.26
N ASP A 56 -8.21 7.08 -18.94
CA ASP A 56 -7.74 8.04 -17.95
C ASP A 56 -6.99 7.30 -16.83
N ALA A 57 -6.35 8.05 -15.94
CA ALA A 57 -5.68 7.52 -14.77
C ALA A 57 -6.63 6.77 -13.82
N THR A 58 -7.94 7.02 -13.88
CA THR A 58 -8.96 6.47 -12.97
C THR A 58 -9.86 5.41 -13.61
N GLN A 59 -10.05 5.43 -14.94
CA GLN A 59 -10.95 4.52 -15.63
C GLN A 59 -10.49 4.23 -17.05
N ILE A 60 -10.82 3.03 -17.54
CA ILE A 60 -10.59 2.59 -18.92
C ILE A 60 -11.94 2.12 -19.48
N ILE A 61 -12.28 2.56 -20.69
CA ILE A 61 -13.51 2.15 -21.37
C ILE A 61 -13.12 1.46 -22.68
N VAL A 62 -13.57 0.21 -22.83
CA VAL A 62 -13.31 -0.62 -24.02
C VAL A 62 -14.62 -0.83 -24.76
N GLU A 63 -14.68 -0.40 -26.02
CA GLU A 63 -15.79 -0.69 -26.93
C GLU A 63 -15.62 -2.11 -27.49
N ARG A 64 -16.59 -2.99 -27.22
CA ARG A 64 -16.55 -4.37 -27.67
C ARG A 64 -16.70 -4.44 -29.19
N GLY A 65 -15.88 -5.27 -29.81
CA GLY A 65 -15.90 -5.45 -31.26
C GLY A 65 -14.76 -6.34 -31.72
N ASN A 66 -14.80 -6.71 -33.00
CA ASN A 66 -13.82 -7.60 -33.60
C ASN A 66 -13.03 -6.87 -34.69
N LEU A 67 -11.78 -7.28 -34.88
CA LEU A 67 -10.97 -6.80 -35.99
C LEU A 67 -11.22 -7.71 -37.20
N VAL A 68 -11.83 -7.17 -38.27
CA VAL A 68 -12.04 -7.88 -39.54
C VAL A 68 -11.29 -7.12 -40.63
N ASP A 69 -10.35 -7.78 -41.31
CA ASP A 69 -9.48 -7.19 -42.35
C ASP A 69 -8.78 -5.88 -41.95
N GLY A 70 -8.37 -5.76 -40.68
CA GLY A 70 -7.68 -4.58 -40.15
C GLY A 70 -8.60 -3.41 -39.77
N ASN A 71 -9.91 -3.52 -40.01
CA ASN A 71 -10.90 -2.53 -39.59
C ASN A 71 -11.66 -3.02 -38.36
N PHE A 72 -11.76 -2.15 -37.35
CA PHE A 72 -12.56 -2.42 -36.17
C PHE A 72 -14.04 -2.35 -36.55
N GLN A 73 -14.74 -3.49 -36.41
CA GLN A 73 -16.18 -3.55 -36.49
C GLN A 73 -16.72 -3.61 -35.06
N PRO A 74 -17.39 -2.54 -34.57
CA PRO A 74 -18.04 -2.59 -33.28
C PRO A 74 -19.10 -3.69 -33.31
N LEU A 75 -19.40 -4.27 -32.16
CA LEU A 75 -20.47 -5.25 -32.08
C LEU A 75 -21.81 -4.56 -32.41
N GLU A 76 -22.36 -4.79 -33.61
CA GLU A 76 -23.67 -4.28 -33.99
C GLU A 76 -24.78 -5.21 -33.46
N GLY A 77 -25.63 -4.69 -32.57
CA GLY A 77 -26.77 -5.41 -31.98
C GLY A 77 -26.74 -5.49 -30.46
N LEU A 78 -27.68 -6.23 -29.88
CA LEU A 78 -27.85 -6.36 -28.41
C LEU A 78 -26.89 -7.40 -27.76
N GLY A 79 -25.95 -7.97 -28.52
CA GLY A 79 -25.10 -9.10 -28.08
C GLY A 79 -25.82 -10.45 -28.22
N GLU A 80 -25.09 -11.57 -28.03
CA GLU A 80 -25.63 -12.93 -28.20
C GLU A 80 -26.80 -13.25 -27.25
N ASN A 81 -26.90 -12.55 -26.11
CA ASN A 81 -27.92 -12.75 -25.06
C ASN A 81 -28.62 -11.46 -24.61
N PHE A 82 -28.71 -10.44 -25.46
CA PHE A 82 -29.30 -9.14 -25.08
C PHE A 82 -28.57 -8.37 -23.96
N GLU A 83 -27.27 -8.63 -23.75
CA GLU A 83 -26.44 -8.00 -22.71
C GLU A 83 -26.40 -6.46 -22.77
N PHE A 84 -26.63 -5.85 -23.95
CA PHE A 84 -26.54 -4.39 -24.14
C PHE A 84 -27.89 -3.69 -24.19
N LEU A 85 -28.90 -4.23 -23.51
CA LEU A 85 -30.24 -3.64 -23.50
C LEU A 85 -30.24 -2.24 -22.84
N GLY A 86 -30.19 -1.19 -23.67
CA GLY A 86 -30.17 0.21 -23.21
C GLY A 86 -28.79 0.79 -22.88
N HIS A 87 -27.73 0.04 -23.20
CA HIS A 87 -26.34 0.48 -23.02
C HIS A 87 -25.55 0.31 -24.32
N GLU A 88 -24.54 1.15 -24.54
CA GLU A 88 -23.55 0.88 -25.58
C GLU A 88 -22.77 -0.40 -25.21
N PRO A 89 -22.25 -1.16 -26.20
CA PRO A 89 -21.44 -2.34 -25.94
C PRO A 89 -20.04 -1.97 -25.44
N ILE A 90 -19.98 -1.32 -24.27
CA ILE A 90 -18.76 -0.84 -23.63
C ILE A 90 -18.52 -1.58 -22.31
N ASP A 91 -17.27 -1.93 -22.07
CA ASP A 91 -16.79 -2.41 -20.78
C ASP A 91 -16.09 -1.26 -20.05
N GLU A 92 -16.57 -0.93 -18.85
CA GLU A 92 -15.97 0.09 -17.98
C GLU A 92 -15.13 -0.57 -16.89
N TYR A 93 -13.87 -0.16 -16.78
CA TYR A 93 -12.91 -0.65 -15.80
C TYR A 93 -12.46 0.49 -14.90
N ALA A 94 -12.91 0.49 -13.63
CA ALA A 94 -12.45 1.44 -12.63
C ALA A 94 -11.10 0.99 -12.03
N LEU A 95 -10.12 1.89 -12.01
CA LEU A 95 -8.77 1.65 -11.51
C LEU A 95 -8.65 2.05 -10.04
N ARG A 96 -7.95 1.23 -9.26
CA ARG A 96 -7.64 1.51 -7.84
C ARG A 96 -6.49 2.52 -7.74
N LYS A 97 -6.70 3.63 -7.04
CA LYS A 97 -5.70 4.72 -6.94
C LYS A 97 -5.30 4.98 -5.49
N PHE A 98 -3.99 4.89 -5.24
CA PHE A 98 -3.37 5.22 -3.96
C PHE A 98 -4.10 4.63 -2.74
N GLU A 99 -4.47 3.35 -2.83
CA GLU A 99 -5.10 2.63 -1.72
C GLU A 99 -4.03 2.07 -0.77
N ARG A 100 -4.37 2.02 0.52
CA ARG A 100 -3.53 1.40 1.54
C ARG A 100 -3.58 -0.13 1.44
N SER A 101 -2.41 -0.76 1.44
CA SER A 101 -2.28 -2.21 1.66
C SER A 101 -2.19 -2.57 3.16
N ASN A 102 -2.32 -3.85 3.48
CA ASN A 102 -2.21 -4.34 4.86
C ASN A 102 -0.84 -4.07 5.52
N GLN A 103 0.23 -3.95 4.73
CA GLN A 103 1.59 -3.65 5.19
C GLN A 103 1.94 -2.16 5.00
N ASP A 104 0.95 -1.29 4.93
CA ASP A 104 1.10 0.17 4.77
C ASP A 104 1.84 0.59 3.49
N SER A 105 1.99 -0.31 2.52
CA SER A 105 2.45 0.04 1.17
C SER A 105 1.29 0.56 0.30
N CYS A 106 1.62 1.16 -0.85
CA CYS A 106 0.65 1.75 -1.78
C CYS A 106 0.23 0.76 -2.88
N ILE A 107 -1.08 0.56 -3.02
CA ILE A 107 -1.71 -0.10 -4.17
C ILE A 107 -2.15 0.99 -5.14
N ASN A 108 -1.60 0.99 -6.35
CA ASN A 108 -1.93 1.97 -7.38
C ASN A 108 -1.89 1.31 -8.75
N GLN A 109 -2.99 1.41 -9.48
CA GLN A 109 -3.09 0.92 -10.84
C GLN A 109 -2.80 2.04 -11.85
N LYS A 110 -2.13 1.69 -12.95
CA LYS A 110 -1.73 2.61 -14.02
C LYS A 110 -2.16 2.01 -15.37
N PRO A 111 -2.88 2.77 -16.21
CA PRO A 111 -3.23 2.28 -17.54
C PRO A 111 -1.95 2.04 -18.36
N VAL A 112 -1.96 0.95 -19.12
CA VAL A 112 -0.86 0.55 -20.04
C VAL A 112 -1.25 0.77 -21.49
N VAL A 113 -2.55 0.70 -21.78
CA VAL A 113 -3.11 0.86 -23.13
C VAL A 113 -3.36 2.32 -23.49
N ASP A 114 -3.24 2.63 -24.77
CA ASP A 114 -3.56 3.94 -25.34
C ASP A 114 -4.94 3.93 -26.00
N VAL A 115 -5.53 5.13 -26.17
CA VAL A 115 -6.82 5.30 -26.87
C VAL A 115 -6.70 4.82 -28.31
N GLY A 116 -7.62 3.97 -28.72
CA GLY A 116 -7.70 3.39 -30.05
C GLY A 116 -6.96 2.06 -30.21
N HIS A 117 -6.23 1.60 -29.19
CA HIS A 117 -5.59 0.28 -29.20
C HIS A 117 -6.64 -0.84 -29.21
N PHE A 118 -6.39 -1.91 -29.96
CA PHE A 118 -7.22 -3.12 -29.92
C PHE A 118 -6.67 -4.07 -28.86
N VAL A 119 -7.56 -4.63 -28.06
CA VAL A 119 -7.24 -5.56 -26.97
C VAL A 119 -8.04 -6.84 -27.13
N GLU A 120 -7.41 -7.97 -26.85
CA GLU A 120 -8.07 -9.26 -26.83
C GLU A 120 -8.56 -9.61 -25.43
N ALA A 121 -9.54 -10.52 -25.34
CA ALA A 121 -10.00 -11.05 -24.07
C ALA A 121 -8.83 -11.67 -23.27
N GLY A 122 -8.55 -11.10 -22.11
CA GLY A 122 -7.46 -11.49 -21.22
C GLY A 122 -6.26 -10.55 -21.21
N ASP A 123 -6.14 -9.63 -22.17
CA ASP A 123 -5.03 -8.68 -22.25
C ASP A 123 -5.00 -7.71 -21.06
N VAL A 124 -3.79 -7.22 -20.74
CA VAL A 124 -3.57 -6.30 -19.63
C VAL A 124 -3.93 -4.87 -20.06
N LEU A 125 -4.94 -4.31 -19.41
CA LEU A 125 -5.37 -2.92 -19.59
C LEU A 125 -4.61 -1.96 -18.66
N ALA A 126 -4.38 -2.39 -17.42
CA ALA A 126 -3.69 -1.60 -16.42
C ALA A 126 -2.77 -2.46 -15.56
N ASP A 127 -1.56 -1.95 -15.33
CA ASP A 127 -0.64 -2.47 -14.35
C ASP A 127 -1.07 -2.10 -12.94
N GLY A 128 -0.70 -2.92 -11.96
CA GLY A 128 -0.92 -2.64 -10.54
C GLY A 128 0.37 -2.37 -9.79
N ALA A 129 0.38 -2.71 -8.49
CA ALA A 129 1.57 -2.55 -7.68
C ALA A 129 2.62 -3.62 -8.04
N SER A 130 3.85 -3.18 -8.31
CA SER A 130 4.96 -4.06 -8.68
C SER A 130 4.70 -4.89 -9.95
N THR A 131 4.04 -4.32 -10.96
CA THR A 131 3.94 -4.91 -12.30
C THR A 131 4.41 -3.89 -13.35
N ASP A 132 4.89 -4.41 -14.49
CA ASP A 132 5.36 -3.62 -15.63
C ASP A 132 4.99 -4.36 -16.93
N HIS A 133 4.08 -3.78 -17.71
CA HIS A 133 3.48 -4.35 -18.92
C HIS A 133 2.95 -5.79 -18.73
N GLY A 134 2.29 -6.06 -17.60
CA GLY A 134 1.75 -7.39 -17.30
C GLY A 134 2.77 -8.42 -16.81
N GLU A 135 4.03 -8.02 -16.57
CA GLU A 135 5.04 -8.86 -15.92
C GLU A 135 5.23 -8.44 -14.45
N LEU A 136 5.52 -9.40 -13.58
CA LEU A 136 5.85 -9.13 -12.19
C LEU A 136 7.19 -8.36 -12.09
N ALA A 137 7.13 -7.16 -11.52
CA ALA A 137 8.23 -6.22 -11.40
C ALA A 137 8.43 -5.78 -9.93
N LEU A 138 9.11 -6.60 -9.14
CA LEU A 138 9.34 -6.35 -7.70
C LEU A 138 10.47 -5.33 -7.41
N GLY A 139 11.26 -4.97 -8.40
CA GLY A 139 12.51 -4.22 -8.25
C GLY A 139 12.93 -3.49 -9.53
N LYS A 140 14.24 -3.32 -9.70
CA LYS A 140 14.84 -2.67 -10.87
C LYS A 140 16.10 -3.38 -11.34
N ASN A 141 16.42 -3.25 -12.64
CA ASN A 141 17.67 -3.72 -13.21
C ASN A 141 18.76 -2.66 -13.00
N ILE A 142 19.74 -2.95 -12.15
CA ILE A 142 20.78 -2.00 -11.74
C ILE A 142 22.16 -2.44 -12.24
N LEU A 143 22.98 -1.48 -12.66
CA LEU A 143 24.37 -1.73 -13.02
C LEU A 143 25.22 -1.93 -11.75
N ILE A 144 25.61 -3.17 -11.50
CA ILE A 144 26.39 -3.59 -10.33
C ILE A 144 27.84 -3.88 -10.72
N GLY A 145 28.77 -3.62 -9.80
CA GLY A 145 30.13 -4.16 -9.85
C GLY A 145 30.53 -4.91 -8.58
N PHE A 146 31.32 -5.98 -8.74
CA PHE A 146 31.87 -6.76 -7.62
C PHE A 146 33.31 -6.32 -7.29
N LEU A 147 33.44 -5.32 -6.41
CA LEU A 147 34.72 -4.73 -6.03
C LEU A 147 34.70 -4.33 -4.55
N PRO A 148 35.69 -4.69 -3.72
CA PRO A 148 35.82 -4.11 -2.38
C PRO A 148 36.21 -2.63 -2.50
N TRP A 149 35.50 -1.73 -1.81
CA TRP A 149 35.73 -0.29 -1.91
C TRP A 149 35.85 0.35 -0.52
N ASN A 150 37.10 0.65 -0.13
CA ASN A 150 37.46 1.36 1.11
C ASN A 150 36.81 0.82 2.41
N GLY A 151 36.44 -0.46 2.44
CA GLY A 151 35.75 -1.09 3.57
C GLY A 151 34.27 -0.71 3.72
N TYR A 152 33.70 0.13 2.84
CA TYR A 152 32.29 0.51 2.93
C TYR A 152 31.34 -0.64 2.59
N ASN A 153 31.78 -1.61 1.79
CA ASN A 153 31.05 -2.85 1.54
C ASN A 153 31.60 -4.04 2.34
N TYR A 154 32.11 -3.80 3.55
CA TYR A 154 32.50 -4.86 4.48
C TYR A 154 31.31 -5.75 4.84
N GLU A 155 31.54 -7.05 4.99
CA GLU A 155 30.49 -8.08 5.18
C GLU A 155 29.42 -8.01 4.07
N ASP A 156 28.20 -7.65 4.45
CA ASP A 156 27.01 -7.53 3.60
C ASP A 156 26.62 -6.08 3.35
N ALA A 157 27.49 -5.13 3.63
CA ALA A 157 27.21 -3.75 3.34
C ALA A 157 27.19 -3.48 1.83
N VAL A 158 26.28 -2.60 1.41
CA VAL A 158 26.05 -2.24 0.01
C VAL A 158 26.33 -0.75 -0.14
N ILE A 159 27.14 -0.43 -1.15
CA ILE A 159 27.41 0.96 -1.53
C ILE A 159 26.51 1.30 -2.70
N ILE A 160 25.88 2.48 -2.63
CA ILE A 160 24.93 2.93 -3.63
C ILE A 160 25.37 4.29 -4.17
N SER A 161 25.23 4.48 -5.48
CA SER A 161 25.42 5.79 -6.13
C SER A 161 24.31 6.75 -5.76
N GLU A 162 24.66 8.00 -5.51
CA GLU A 162 23.72 9.11 -5.32
C GLU A 162 22.76 9.27 -6.51
N GLU A 163 23.19 8.87 -7.72
CA GLU A 163 22.34 8.87 -8.93
C GLU A 163 21.02 8.13 -8.68
N LEU A 164 21.07 6.99 -7.97
CA LEU A 164 19.87 6.19 -7.71
C LEU A 164 18.90 6.87 -6.74
N ALA A 165 19.43 7.63 -5.78
CA ALA A 165 18.64 8.44 -4.85
C ALA A 165 18.02 9.67 -5.54
N ILE A 166 18.79 10.35 -6.40
CA ILE A 166 18.32 11.50 -7.19
C ILE A 166 17.20 11.09 -8.15
N LYS A 167 17.38 9.96 -8.85
CA LYS A 167 16.40 9.43 -9.81
C LYS A 167 15.18 8.77 -9.16
N ASP A 168 15.07 8.80 -7.83
CA ASP A 168 13.98 8.16 -7.06
C ASP A 168 13.79 6.67 -7.42
N THR A 169 14.90 5.98 -7.74
CA THR A 169 14.88 4.62 -8.32
C THR A 169 14.26 3.61 -7.37
N PHE A 170 14.64 3.68 -6.09
CA PHE A 170 14.18 2.80 -5.02
C PHE A 170 13.25 3.53 -4.03
N THR A 171 12.55 4.54 -4.50
CA THR A 171 11.60 5.28 -3.66
C THR A 171 10.27 4.53 -3.62
N SER A 172 9.70 4.35 -2.43
CA SER A 172 8.41 3.70 -2.20
C SER A 172 7.40 4.68 -1.61
N ILE A 173 6.11 4.43 -1.85
CA ILE A 173 5.01 5.16 -1.22
C ILE A 173 4.43 4.29 -0.11
N HIS A 174 4.33 4.84 1.08
CA HIS A 174 3.68 4.20 2.22
C HIS A 174 2.47 5.02 2.62
N ILE A 175 1.36 4.36 2.92
CA ILE A 175 0.11 5.00 3.34
C ILE A 175 -0.20 4.47 4.72
N GLU A 176 -0.09 5.35 5.71
CA GLU A 176 -0.36 5.05 7.11
C GLU A 176 -1.74 5.57 7.49
N GLU A 177 -2.49 4.75 8.23
CA GLU A 177 -3.81 5.09 8.74
C GLU A 177 -3.71 5.48 10.21
N TYR A 178 -4.20 6.68 10.53
CA TYR A 178 -4.35 7.14 11.90
C TYR A 178 -5.83 7.28 12.21
N GLU A 179 -6.28 6.69 13.31
CA GLU A 179 -7.67 6.76 13.75
C GLU A 179 -7.80 7.45 15.10
N LEU A 180 -8.85 8.26 15.25
CA LEU A 180 -9.27 8.84 16.52
C LEU A 180 -10.74 8.52 16.75
N GLU A 181 -11.03 7.87 17.88
CA GLU A 181 -12.40 7.62 18.34
C GLU A 181 -12.83 8.73 19.31
N VAL A 182 -14.04 9.25 19.09
CA VAL A 182 -14.75 10.19 19.95
C VAL A 182 -15.71 9.39 20.81
N ARG A 183 -15.53 9.44 22.12
CA ARG A 183 -16.29 8.59 23.05
C ARG A 183 -17.23 9.39 23.92
N ASP A 184 -18.34 8.75 24.29
CA ASP A 184 -19.18 9.24 25.37
C ASP A 184 -18.57 8.83 26.71
N THR A 185 -18.17 9.81 27.51
CA THR A 185 -17.58 9.57 28.83
C THR A 185 -18.62 9.83 29.91
N LYS A 186 -18.39 9.29 31.12
CA LYS A 186 -19.27 9.56 32.27
C LYS A 186 -19.42 11.05 32.62
N ARG A 187 -18.51 11.91 32.14
CA ARG A 187 -18.49 13.36 32.42
C ARG A 187 -19.11 14.19 31.29
N GLY A 188 -19.47 13.55 30.17
CA GLY A 188 -19.96 14.20 28.98
C GLY A 188 -19.34 13.61 27.72
N PRO A 189 -19.91 13.91 26.55
CA PRO A 189 -19.36 13.50 25.27
C PRO A 189 -18.03 14.21 25.02
N GLU A 190 -17.08 13.50 24.42
CA GLU A 190 -15.95 14.14 23.75
C GLU A 190 -16.43 14.82 22.47
N GLU A 191 -15.78 15.92 22.09
CA GLU A 191 -16.16 16.69 20.91
C GLU A 191 -14.97 16.91 19.99
N LEU A 192 -15.24 16.92 18.68
CA LEU A 192 -14.29 17.35 17.66
C LEU A 192 -14.44 18.85 17.47
N THR A 193 -13.35 19.58 17.66
CA THR A 193 -13.36 21.03 17.50
C THR A 193 -11.98 21.53 17.15
N ARG A 194 -11.96 22.65 16.42
CA ARG A 194 -10.76 23.44 16.18
C ARG A 194 -10.35 24.27 17.41
N GLU A 195 -11.25 24.52 18.35
CA GLU A 195 -10.99 25.31 19.56
C GLU A 195 -10.29 24.47 20.64
N ILE A 196 -8.98 24.31 20.51
CA ILE A 196 -8.17 23.50 21.42
C ILE A 196 -7.46 24.41 22.44
N PRO A 197 -7.56 24.14 23.76
CA PRO A 197 -6.94 24.98 24.78
C PRO A 197 -5.41 24.95 24.68
N ASN A 198 -4.77 26.11 24.87
CA ASN A 198 -3.31 26.27 24.90
C ASN A 198 -2.57 25.92 23.59
N VAL A 199 -3.27 25.95 22.45
CA VAL A 199 -2.68 25.74 21.12
C VAL A 199 -2.70 27.04 20.34
N GLY A 200 -1.57 27.41 19.73
CA GLY A 200 -1.46 28.62 18.91
C GLY A 200 -2.15 28.50 17.55
N GLU A 201 -2.55 29.62 16.94
CA GLU A 201 -3.25 29.64 15.65
C GLU A 201 -2.47 28.97 14.50
N GLU A 202 -1.14 28.98 14.56
CA GLU A 202 -0.27 28.36 13.56
C GLU A 202 -0.50 26.84 13.47
N ALA A 203 -0.65 26.16 14.61
CA ALA A 203 -0.92 24.73 14.65
C ALA A 203 -2.35 24.38 14.20
N LEU A 204 -3.29 25.34 14.30
CA LEU A 204 -4.68 25.17 13.87
C LEU A 204 -4.91 25.51 12.39
N ARG A 205 -3.89 26.03 11.69
CA ARG A 205 -3.99 26.50 10.30
C ARG A 205 -4.51 25.44 9.32
N ASN A 206 -4.12 24.18 9.53
CA ASN A 206 -4.49 23.08 8.65
C ASN A 206 -5.80 22.38 9.03
N LEU A 207 -6.44 22.77 10.15
CA LEU A 207 -7.69 22.20 10.61
C LEU A 207 -8.89 22.94 10.02
N ASP A 208 -9.91 22.18 9.62
CA ASP A 208 -11.20 22.69 9.22
C ASP A 208 -12.04 23.14 10.43
N GLU A 209 -13.29 23.57 10.20
CA GLU A 209 -14.21 24.02 11.25
C GLU A 209 -14.55 22.90 12.25
N ASN A 210 -14.51 21.64 11.82
CA ASN A 210 -14.77 20.47 12.64
C ASN A 210 -13.51 19.98 13.38
N GLY A 211 -12.37 20.66 13.22
CA GLY A 211 -11.10 20.25 13.82
C GLY A 211 -10.40 19.09 13.10
N ILE A 212 -10.71 18.81 11.84
CA ILE A 212 -10.08 17.75 11.04
C ILE A 212 -9.08 18.37 10.07
N VAL A 213 -7.92 17.74 9.90
CA VAL A 213 -6.91 18.20 8.95
C VAL A 213 -7.44 18.16 7.51
N ARG A 214 -7.17 19.22 6.73
CA ARG A 214 -7.57 19.27 5.32
C ARG A 214 -6.79 18.27 4.46
N VAL A 215 -7.46 17.70 3.46
CA VAL A 215 -6.82 16.87 2.42
C VAL A 215 -5.82 17.69 1.62
N GLY A 216 -4.64 17.13 1.36
CA GLY A 216 -3.52 17.78 0.69
C GLY A 216 -2.60 18.60 1.61
N ALA A 217 -2.85 18.66 2.91
CA ALA A 217 -1.92 19.28 3.86
C ALA A 217 -0.63 18.46 4.00
N GLU A 218 0.52 19.15 3.95
CA GLU A 218 1.80 18.59 4.38
C GLU A 218 1.85 18.64 5.92
N VAL A 219 2.01 17.47 6.53
CA VAL A 219 2.04 17.30 7.98
C VAL A 219 3.43 16.87 8.45
N HIS A 220 3.86 17.47 9.54
CA HIS A 220 5.11 17.19 10.22
C HIS A 220 4.83 16.59 11.60
N ALA A 221 5.89 16.14 12.29
CA ALA A 221 5.77 15.68 13.67
C ALA A 221 5.10 16.75 14.56
N ASP A 222 4.27 16.29 15.50
CA ASP A 222 3.50 17.12 16.45
C ASP A 222 2.36 17.98 15.86
N ASP A 223 2.19 18.01 14.54
CA ASP A 223 1.01 18.64 13.92
C ASP A 223 -0.29 17.93 14.34
N ILE A 224 -1.35 18.72 14.55
CA ILE A 224 -2.65 18.18 14.94
C ILE A 224 -3.37 17.66 13.69
N LEU A 225 -3.67 16.36 13.68
CA LEU A 225 -4.41 15.71 12.60
C LEU A 225 -5.92 15.79 12.85
N VAL A 226 -6.33 15.57 14.10
CA VAL A 226 -7.74 15.65 14.51
C VAL A 226 -7.79 16.28 15.90
N GLY A 227 -8.39 17.46 15.98
CA GLY A 227 -8.67 18.19 17.20
C GLY A 227 -9.77 17.51 18.01
N LYS A 228 -9.45 17.13 19.25
CA LYS A 228 -10.41 16.52 20.17
C LYS A 228 -10.26 17.09 21.56
N VAL A 229 -11.40 17.42 22.15
CA VAL A 229 -11.49 17.92 23.52
C VAL A 229 -12.27 16.94 24.38
N THR A 230 -11.73 16.62 25.56
CA THR A 230 -12.39 15.77 26.55
C THR A 230 -12.79 16.63 27.75
N PRO A 231 -14.03 16.56 28.25
CA PRO A 231 -14.44 17.29 29.45
C PRO A 231 -13.60 16.84 30.66
N LYS A 232 -12.96 17.82 31.32
CA LYS A 232 -12.13 17.62 32.50
C LYS A 232 -12.98 17.87 33.75
N GLY A 233 -12.76 17.07 34.79
CA GLY A 233 -13.36 17.36 36.10
C GLY A 233 -12.52 18.40 36.85
N GLU A 234 -13.12 19.04 37.86
CA GLU A 234 -12.39 19.94 38.76
C GLU A 234 -11.20 19.20 39.41
N THR A 235 -9.99 19.72 39.17
CA THR A 235 -8.76 19.25 39.81
C THR A 235 -8.35 20.25 40.87
N GLU A 236 -8.10 19.80 42.09
CA GLU A 236 -7.46 20.62 43.13
C GLU A 236 -6.05 20.99 42.67
N LEU A 237 -5.82 22.28 42.47
CA LEU A 237 -4.54 22.84 42.05
C LEU A 237 -3.65 23.08 43.27
N SER A 238 -2.33 22.96 43.10
CA SER A 238 -1.39 23.31 44.17
C SER A 238 -1.47 24.80 44.51
N PRO A 239 -1.06 25.24 45.72
CA PRO A 239 -1.01 26.66 46.07
C PRO A 239 -0.23 27.52 45.05
N GLU A 240 0.85 26.98 44.49
CA GLU A 240 1.68 27.64 43.48
C GLU A 240 0.93 27.82 42.16
N GLU A 241 0.25 26.77 41.68
CA GLU A 241 -0.58 26.83 40.46
C GLU A 241 -1.77 27.78 40.63
N ARG A 242 -2.38 27.79 41.83
CA ARG A 242 -3.46 28.74 42.17
C ARG A 242 -2.96 30.17 42.14
N LEU A 243 -1.78 30.44 42.69
CA LEU A 243 -1.16 31.77 42.68
C LEU A 243 -0.85 32.21 41.24
N LEU A 244 -0.24 31.33 40.43
CA LEU A 244 0.05 31.62 39.02
C LEU A 244 -1.22 31.99 38.25
N ARG A 245 -2.30 31.22 38.40
CA ARG A 245 -3.58 31.54 37.77
C ARG A 245 -4.17 32.85 38.24
N ALA A 246 -4.05 33.16 39.53
CA ALA A 246 -4.51 34.44 40.07
C ALA A 246 -3.72 35.63 39.50
N ILE A 247 -2.43 35.45 39.22
CA ILE A 247 -1.56 36.48 38.63
C ILE A 247 -1.87 36.68 37.15
N PHE A 248 -1.97 35.60 36.37
CA PHE A 248 -2.16 35.67 34.91
C PHE A 248 -3.63 35.78 34.47
N GLY A 249 -4.59 35.61 35.39
CA GLY A 249 -6.01 35.68 35.08
C GLY A 249 -6.51 34.56 34.15
N GLU A 250 -5.72 33.51 33.96
CA GLU A 250 -6.08 32.37 33.13
C GLU A 250 -7.21 31.58 33.78
N LYS A 251 -8.37 31.52 33.11
CA LYS A 251 -9.48 30.67 33.52
C LYS A 251 -9.06 29.20 33.40
N ALA A 252 -9.51 28.37 34.34
CA ALA A 252 -9.38 26.92 34.19
C ALA A 252 -10.09 26.49 32.91
N GLY A 253 -9.37 25.87 31.97
CA GLY A 253 -10.04 25.17 30.88
C GLY A 253 -10.83 24.00 31.44
N ASP A 254 -12.15 23.99 31.21
CA ASP A 254 -13.05 22.87 31.58
C ASP A 254 -12.83 21.64 30.69
N VAL A 255 -12.00 21.78 29.66
CA VAL A 255 -11.68 20.75 28.68
C VAL A 255 -10.18 20.48 28.62
N ARG A 256 -9.83 19.23 28.29
CA ARG A 256 -8.46 18.76 28.08
C ARG A 256 -8.23 18.45 26.60
N ASP A 257 -7.08 18.85 26.07
CA ASP A 257 -6.59 18.41 24.76
C ASP A 257 -6.35 16.88 24.76
N SER A 258 -7.12 16.17 23.96
CA SER A 258 -6.99 14.74 23.67
C SER A 258 -6.90 14.48 22.16
N SER A 259 -6.41 15.48 21.43
CA SER A 259 -6.27 15.49 19.98
C SER A 259 -5.28 14.44 19.49
N LEU A 260 -5.53 13.95 18.27
CA LEU A 260 -4.59 13.09 17.55
C LEU A 260 -3.50 13.95 16.93
N LYS A 261 -2.26 13.73 17.36
CA LYS A 261 -1.07 14.40 16.81
C LYS A 261 -0.29 13.45 15.92
N ALA A 262 0.32 14.00 14.89
CA ALA A 262 1.25 13.31 14.02
C ALA A 262 2.44 12.76 14.84
N PRO A 263 2.79 11.47 14.73
CA PRO A 263 3.85 10.90 15.54
C PRO A 263 5.23 11.50 15.22
N PRO A 264 6.19 11.44 16.16
CA PRO A 264 7.55 11.89 15.91
C PRO A 264 8.18 11.27 14.66
N GLY A 265 8.86 12.09 13.87
CA GLY A 265 9.43 11.69 12.58
C GLY A 265 8.40 11.57 11.44
N MET A 266 7.12 11.88 11.68
CA MET A 266 6.12 11.99 10.62
C MET A 266 6.50 13.11 9.64
N LYS A 267 6.56 12.76 8.36
CA LYS A 267 6.58 13.70 7.25
C LYS A 267 5.79 13.09 6.10
N GLY A 268 4.65 13.68 5.77
CA GLY A 268 3.77 13.14 4.74
C GLY A 268 2.69 14.11 4.32
N ILE A 269 1.86 13.65 3.38
CA ILE A 269 0.74 14.43 2.83
C ILE A 269 -0.54 13.69 3.18
N VAL A 270 -1.54 14.41 3.68
CA VAL A 270 -2.88 13.85 3.91
C VAL A 270 -3.53 13.56 2.56
N VAL A 271 -3.81 12.28 2.29
CA VAL A 271 -4.43 11.84 1.02
C VAL A 271 -5.94 11.81 1.14
N GLU A 272 -6.46 11.31 2.26
CA GLU A 272 -7.89 11.10 2.45
C GLU A 272 -8.23 11.19 3.94
N THR A 273 -9.39 11.75 4.25
CA THR A 273 -9.97 11.80 5.59
C THR A 273 -11.37 11.19 5.53
N ARG A 274 -11.65 10.20 6.37
CA ARG A 274 -12.96 9.55 6.48
C ARG A 274 -13.53 9.77 7.87
N THR A 275 -14.75 10.28 7.94
CA THR A 275 -15.50 10.46 9.18
C THR A 275 -16.63 9.46 9.23
N PHE A 276 -16.59 8.57 10.21
CA PHE A 276 -17.66 7.64 10.51
C PHE A 276 -18.43 8.17 11.70
N SER A 277 -19.75 8.27 11.59
CA SER A 277 -20.58 8.81 12.66
C SER A 277 -21.72 7.86 12.97
N ARG A 278 -21.91 7.59 14.25
CA ARG A 278 -23.09 6.91 14.73
C ARG A 278 -24.26 7.87 14.60
N LYS A 279 -25.21 7.56 13.72
CA LYS A 279 -26.38 8.42 13.50
C LYS A 279 -27.35 8.31 14.67
N ASP A 280 -27.54 9.40 15.40
CA ASP A 280 -28.67 9.55 16.30
C ASP A 280 -29.92 9.99 15.51
N ARG A 281 -31.04 9.28 15.71
CA ARG A 281 -32.30 9.50 14.96
C ARG A 281 -32.96 10.87 15.22
N SER A 282 -32.43 11.67 16.14
CA SER A 282 -33.00 12.92 16.64
C SER A 282 -32.56 14.19 15.91
N ASP A 283 -31.45 14.19 15.17
CA ASP A 283 -30.95 15.40 14.53
C ASP A 283 -31.71 15.77 13.24
N LYS A 284 -32.35 16.94 13.24
CA LYS A 284 -33.15 17.46 12.10
C LYS A 284 -32.29 17.89 10.91
N LYS A 285 -31.04 18.30 11.15
CA LYS A 285 -30.12 18.82 10.11
C LYS A 285 -29.64 17.70 9.19
N ASN A 286 -29.19 16.59 9.76
CA ASN A 286 -28.74 15.40 9.01
C ASN A 286 -29.85 14.77 8.17
N LYS A 287 -31.12 14.83 8.63
CA LYS A 287 -32.27 14.31 7.86
C LYS A 287 -32.51 15.04 6.53
N ALA A 288 -32.22 16.34 6.47
CA ALA A 288 -32.42 17.11 5.24
C ALA A 288 -31.35 16.74 4.19
N GLU A 289 -30.08 16.69 4.60
CA GLU A 289 -28.96 16.30 3.74
C GLU A 289 -29.05 14.84 3.28
N ASP A 290 -29.48 13.93 4.17
CA ASP A 290 -29.73 12.54 3.84
C ASP A 290 -30.85 12.41 2.80
N GLN A 291 -31.94 13.18 2.96
CA GLN A 291 -33.06 13.13 2.02
C GLN A 291 -32.67 13.65 0.64
N GLU A 292 -31.86 14.70 0.57
CA GLU A 292 -31.31 15.21 -0.69
C GLU A 292 -30.40 14.18 -1.37
N THR A 293 -29.54 13.53 -0.60
CA THR A 293 -28.65 12.47 -1.09
C THR A 293 -29.44 11.27 -1.62
N ILE A 294 -30.47 10.83 -0.86
CA ILE A 294 -31.38 9.76 -1.27
C ILE A 294 -32.13 10.13 -2.55
N ASN A 295 -32.60 11.37 -2.68
CA ASN A 295 -33.30 11.83 -3.88
C ASN A 295 -32.37 11.81 -5.10
N ARG A 296 -31.12 12.27 -4.96
CA ARG A 296 -30.12 12.21 -6.04
C ARG A 296 -29.82 10.78 -6.47
N ILE A 297 -29.71 9.84 -5.51
CA ILE A 297 -29.52 8.41 -5.81
C ILE A 297 -30.72 7.87 -6.58
N LYS A 298 -31.94 8.15 -6.12
CA LYS A 298 -33.17 7.74 -6.80
C LYS A 298 -33.26 8.29 -8.23
N GLU A 299 -32.97 9.57 -8.44
CA GLU A 299 -32.99 10.19 -9.77
C GLU A 299 -32.00 9.51 -10.73
N LYS A 300 -30.78 9.22 -10.27
CA LYS A 300 -29.76 8.53 -11.07
C LYS A 300 -30.26 7.14 -11.51
N PHE A 301 -30.66 6.30 -10.55
CA PHE A 301 -31.12 4.94 -10.85
C PHE A 301 -32.43 4.93 -11.65
N GLN A 302 -33.33 5.89 -11.42
CA GLN A 302 -34.57 6.02 -12.18
C GLN A 302 -34.29 6.32 -13.66
N THR A 303 -33.31 7.19 -13.94
CA THR A 303 -32.90 7.51 -15.31
C THR A 303 -32.34 6.28 -16.03
N GLU A 304 -31.53 5.47 -15.36
CA GLU A 304 -31.00 4.20 -15.89
C GLU A 304 -32.13 3.17 -16.13
N ILE A 305 -33.05 3.02 -15.17
CA ILE A 305 -34.22 2.14 -15.29
C ILE A 305 -35.09 2.53 -16.49
N ASP A 306 -35.37 3.83 -16.65
CA ASP A 306 -36.19 4.33 -17.75
C ASP A 306 -35.48 4.16 -19.10
N GLY A 307 -34.15 4.31 -19.15
CA GLY A 307 -33.33 3.99 -20.32
C GLY A 307 -33.47 2.53 -20.78
N ILE A 308 -33.35 1.57 -19.84
CA ILE A 308 -33.52 0.14 -20.13
C ILE A 308 -34.94 -0.15 -20.63
N LYS A 309 -35.97 0.44 -20.01
CA LYS A 309 -37.37 0.24 -20.44
C LYS A 309 -37.61 0.76 -21.86
N ILE A 310 -37.05 1.92 -22.21
CA ILE A 310 -37.17 2.50 -23.55
C ILE A 310 -36.47 1.59 -24.57
N ALA A 311 -35.22 1.19 -24.31
CA ALA A 311 -34.47 0.32 -25.20
C ALA A 311 -35.11 -1.07 -25.36
N CYS A 312 -35.62 -1.65 -24.28
CA CYS A 312 -36.40 -2.89 -24.33
C CYS A 312 -37.60 -2.76 -25.27
N ARG A 313 -38.36 -1.66 -25.14
CA ARG A 313 -39.52 -1.39 -25.99
C ARG A 313 -39.15 -1.25 -27.46
N GLU A 314 -38.13 -0.46 -27.79
CA GLU A 314 -37.71 -0.23 -29.18
C GLU A 314 -37.27 -1.53 -29.87
N ASN A 315 -36.47 -2.35 -29.17
CA ASN A 315 -35.99 -3.61 -29.71
C ASN A 315 -37.12 -4.66 -29.83
N LEU A 316 -38.04 -4.68 -28.87
CA LEU A 316 -39.20 -5.55 -28.90
C LEU A 316 -40.17 -5.17 -30.04
N ILE A 317 -40.30 -3.88 -30.35
CA ILE A 317 -41.02 -3.39 -31.55
C ILE A 317 -40.35 -3.86 -32.83
N GLN A 318 -39.01 -3.79 -32.94
CA GLN A 318 -38.29 -4.29 -34.11
C GLN A 318 -38.46 -5.79 -34.32
N ILE A 319 -38.41 -6.59 -33.24
CA ILE A 319 -38.55 -8.06 -33.30
C ILE A 319 -39.98 -8.48 -33.66
N LEU A 320 -40.99 -7.78 -33.15
CA LEU A 320 -42.41 -8.17 -33.28
C LEU A 320 -43.16 -7.45 -34.41
N ASN A 321 -42.49 -6.66 -35.25
CA ASN A 321 -43.13 -5.88 -36.30
C ASN A 321 -43.83 -6.81 -37.33
N GLY A 322 -45.16 -6.81 -37.32
CA GLY A 322 -45.99 -7.63 -38.22
C GLY A 322 -46.33 -9.04 -37.72
N ALA A 323 -45.94 -9.43 -36.50
CA ALA A 323 -46.28 -10.73 -35.91
C ALA A 323 -47.72 -10.76 -35.34
N VAL A 324 -48.41 -11.89 -35.50
CA VAL A 324 -49.70 -12.16 -34.86
C VAL A 324 -49.45 -12.68 -33.44
N CYS A 325 -50.05 -11.99 -32.46
CA CYS A 325 -49.93 -12.38 -31.07
C CYS A 325 -50.86 -13.54 -30.72
N GLY A 326 -50.39 -14.40 -29.82
CA GLY A 326 -51.26 -15.31 -29.08
C GLY A 326 -51.90 -14.62 -27.88
N LYS A 327 -52.07 -15.35 -26.77
CA LYS A 327 -52.52 -14.76 -25.51
C LYS A 327 -51.33 -14.16 -24.76
N ILE A 328 -51.42 -12.89 -24.43
CA ILE A 328 -50.46 -12.20 -23.55
C ILE A 328 -51.13 -12.04 -22.19
N LEU A 329 -50.47 -12.56 -21.16
CA LEU A 329 -50.99 -12.63 -19.79
C LEU A 329 -50.13 -11.75 -18.88
N ASP A 330 -50.78 -11.08 -17.93
CA ASP A 330 -50.08 -10.45 -16.81
C ASP A 330 -49.58 -11.52 -15.82
N GLU A 331 -48.38 -11.33 -15.27
CA GLU A 331 -47.70 -12.28 -14.40
C GLU A 331 -48.33 -12.39 -13.01
N GLU A 332 -48.83 -11.28 -12.44
CA GLU A 332 -49.40 -11.25 -11.10
C GLU A 332 -50.91 -11.51 -11.10
N THR A 333 -51.60 -10.98 -12.10
CA THR A 333 -53.08 -11.02 -12.14
C THR A 333 -53.63 -12.12 -13.04
N HIS A 334 -52.80 -12.73 -13.89
CA HIS A 334 -53.22 -13.66 -14.95
C HIS A 334 -54.30 -13.09 -15.88
N GLU A 335 -54.47 -11.77 -15.90
CA GLU A 335 -55.41 -11.10 -16.79
C GLU A 335 -54.88 -11.10 -18.23
N VAL A 336 -55.80 -11.24 -19.18
CA VAL A 336 -55.45 -11.26 -20.61
C VAL A 336 -55.24 -9.83 -21.08
N LEU A 337 -53.98 -9.43 -21.23
CA LEU A 337 -53.57 -8.10 -21.71
C LEU A 337 -53.89 -7.91 -23.20
N ILE A 338 -53.68 -8.96 -24.01
CA ILE A 338 -54.05 -8.96 -25.43
C ILE A 338 -54.71 -10.31 -25.80
N GLN A 339 -55.84 -10.22 -26.50
CA GLN A 339 -56.57 -11.36 -27.05
C GLN A 339 -55.89 -11.93 -28.30
N GLU A 340 -56.01 -13.26 -28.45
CA GLU A 340 -55.44 -14.06 -29.52
C GLU A 340 -55.83 -13.56 -30.94
N GLY A 341 -54.86 -13.49 -31.85
CA GLY A 341 -55.12 -13.25 -33.28
C GLY A 341 -55.04 -11.80 -33.76
N LYS A 342 -54.57 -10.85 -32.92
CA LYS A 342 -54.32 -9.46 -33.34
C LYS A 342 -52.90 -9.29 -33.85
N THR A 343 -52.72 -8.44 -34.87
CA THR A 343 -51.39 -7.98 -35.30
C THR A 343 -50.87 -6.96 -34.30
N LEU A 344 -49.70 -7.22 -33.71
CA LEU A 344 -49.05 -6.29 -32.81
C LEU A 344 -48.67 -5.01 -33.56
N THR A 345 -49.16 -3.86 -33.06
CA THR A 345 -48.83 -2.54 -33.58
C THR A 345 -48.12 -1.74 -32.49
N GLU A 346 -47.23 -0.81 -32.87
CA GLU A 346 -46.46 0.04 -31.94
C GLU A 346 -47.33 0.67 -30.84
N LYS A 347 -48.55 1.11 -31.21
CA LYS A 347 -49.50 1.71 -30.26
C LYS A 347 -49.96 0.73 -29.17
N MET A 348 -50.16 -0.55 -29.49
CA MET A 348 -50.57 -1.55 -28.49
C MET A 348 -49.43 -1.91 -27.53
N LEU A 349 -48.19 -2.00 -28.06
CA LEU A 349 -46.99 -2.24 -27.26
C LEU A 349 -46.65 -1.05 -26.33
N SER A 350 -47.01 0.17 -26.73
CA SER A 350 -46.82 1.37 -25.89
C SER A 350 -47.78 1.47 -24.69
N SER A 351 -48.95 0.85 -24.77
CA SER A 351 -49.98 0.91 -23.73
C SER A 351 -49.82 -0.14 -22.62
N ILE A 352 -48.93 -1.12 -22.81
CA ILE A 352 -48.75 -2.26 -21.91
C ILE A 352 -47.44 -2.08 -21.14
N ASP A 353 -47.48 -2.41 -19.85
CA ASP A 353 -46.26 -2.57 -19.07
C ASP A 353 -45.60 -3.90 -19.42
N LEU A 354 -44.62 -3.83 -20.33
CA LEU A 354 -43.88 -4.98 -20.85
C LEU A 354 -43.17 -5.77 -19.74
N MET A 355 -42.93 -5.16 -18.57
CA MET A 355 -42.21 -5.79 -17.45
C MET A 355 -43.09 -6.71 -16.59
N LYS A 356 -44.41 -6.71 -16.80
CA LYS A 356 -45.37 -7.57 -16.08
C LYS A 356 -45.89 -8.73 -16.92
N VAL A 357 -45.28 -8.97 -18.08
CA VAL A 357 -45.72 -10.02 -19.00
C VAL A 357 -45.28 -11.39 -18.49
N SER A 358 -46.21 -12.33 -18.36
CA SER A 358 -45.94 -13.70 -17.90
C SER A 358 -45.07 -14.48 -18.89
N ALA A 359 -44.20 -15.34 -18.37
CA ALA A 359 -43.43 -16.34 -19.14
C ALA A 359 -44.27 -17.27 -20.01
N SER A 360 -45.58 -17.40 -19.70
CA SER A 360 -46.55 -18.19 -20.46
C SER A 360 -47.16 -17.47 -21.68
N SER A 361 -46.79 -16.21 -21.91
CA SER A 361 -47.34 -15.37 -22.97
C SER A 361 -46.78 -15.72 -24.34
N VAL A 362 -47.66 -15.80 -25.35
CA VAL A 362 -47.26 -16.01 -26.75
C VAL A 362 -47.31 -14.66 -27.47
N LEU A 363 -46.15 -14.04 -27.63
CA LEU A 363 -45.92 -12.73 -28.26
C LEU A 363 -45.92 -12.84 -29.80
N ALA A 364 -45.37 -13.91 -30.37
CA ALA A 364 -45.37 -14.19 -31.81
C ALA A 364 -45.77 -15.65 -32.07
N ARG A 365 -46.99 -15.88 -32.58
CA ARG A 365 -47.46 -17.22 -32.92
C ARG A 365 -46.87 -17.74 -34.24
N ASP A 366 -46.56 -16.83 -35.16
CA ASP A 366 -46.25 -17.16 -36.55
C ASP A 366 -44.75 -17.40 -36.77
N ASN A 367 -43.92 -16.95 -35.83
CA ASN A 367 -42.47 -17.04 -35.90
C ASN A 367 -41.90 -17.47 -34.55
N ALA A 368 -41.55 -18.76 -34.44
CA ALA A 368 -41.00 -19.37 -33.23
C ALA A 368 -39.66 -18.72 -32.81
N GLU A 369 -38.85 -18.27 -33.78
CA GLU A 369 -37.57 -17.62 -33.51
C GLU A 369 -37.76 -16.21 -32.92
N ALA A 370 -38.76 -15.47 -33.40
CA ALA A 370 -39.11 -14.15 -32.84
C ALA A 370 -39.72 -14.27 -31.44
N GLN A 371 -40.48 -15.32 -31.16
CA GLN A 371 -41.03 -15.61 -29.83
C GLN A 371 -39.91 -15.88 -28.81
N GLU A 372 -38.95 -16.72 -29.15
CA GLU A 372 -37.82 -17.06 -28.28
C GLU A 372 -36.93 -15.84 -28.01
N LYS A 373 -36.63 -15.04 -29.04
CA LYS A 373 -35.89 -13.77 -28.93
C LYS A 373 -36.62 -12.72 -28.10
N ALA A 374 -37.93 -12.58 -28.24
CA ALA A 374 -38.72 -11.63 -27.45
C ALA A 374 -38.81 -12.04 -25.97
N MET A 375 -38.96 -13.34 -25.69
CA MET A 375 -39.02 -13.85 -24.32
C MET A 375 -37.68 -13.74 -23.59
N SER A 376 -36.58 -14.06 -24.26
CA SER A 376 -35.23 -13.90 -23.70
C SER A 376 -34.90 -12.43 -23.43
N LEU A 377 -35.25 -11.50 -24.33
CA LEU A 377 -35.10 -10.07 -24.11
C LEU A 377 -35.90 -9.56 -22.90
N LEU A 378 -37.16 -10.00 -22.73
CA LEU A 378 -37.97 -9.66 -21.56
C LEU A 378 -37.38 -10.20 -20.25
N GLN A 379 -36.86 -11.43 -20.28
CA GLN A 379 -36.22 -12.03 -19.10
C GLN A 379 -34.97 -11.25 -18.68
N VAL A 380 -34.08 -10.93 -19.63
CA VAL A 380 -32.86 -10.16 -19.38
C VAL A 380 -33.18 -8.75 -18.88
N ALA A 381 -34.20 -8.10 -19.46
CA ALA A 381 -34.68 -6.80 -18.99
C ALA A 381 -35.14 -6.85 -17.54
N LYS A 382 -35.90 -7.89 -17.17
CA LYS A 382 -36.42 -8.08 -15.81
C LYS A 382 -35.30 -8.32 -14.81
N GLU A 383 -34.35 -9.21 -15.13
CA GLU A 383 -33.19 -9.48 -14.28
C GLU A 383 -32.33 -8.22 -14.08
N SER A 384 -32.14 -7.42 -15.13
CA SER A 384 -31.40 -6.15 -15.06
C SER A 384 -32.11 -5.10 -14.20
N LEU A 385 -33.43 -4.95 -14.32
CA LEU A 385 -34.22 -4.06 -13.48
C LEU A 385 -34.22 -4.49 -12.01
N ASP A 386 -34.34 -5.79 -11.74
CA ASP A 386 -34.26 -6.33 -10.37
C ASP A 386 -32.88 -6.06 -9.76
N HIS A 387 -31.80 -6.23 -10.53
CA HIS A 387 -30.45 -5.93 -10.08
C HIS A 387 -30.27 -4.44 -9.74
N LEU A 388 -30.71 -3.53 -10.62
CA LEU A 388 -30.66 -2.09 -10.37
C LEU A 388 -31.49 -1.69 -9.16
N THR A 389 -32.70 -2.22 -9.02
CA THR A 389 -33.60 -1.93 -7.89
C THR A 389 -32.97 -2.37 -6.56
N ARG A 390 -32.42 -3.59 -6.50
CA ARG A 390 -31.68 -4.07 -5.32
C ARG A 390 -30.44 -3.25 -5.01
N THR A 391 -29.73 -2.77 -6.04
CA THR A 391 -28.53 -1.94 -5.86
C THR A 391 -28.92 -0.56 -5.33
N MET A 392 -29.96 0.05 -5.88
CA MET A 392 -30.55 1.30 -5.39
C MET A 392 -30.99 1.16 -3.93
N GLU A 393 -31.72 0.10 -3.57
CA GLU A 393 -32.14 -0.16 -2.19
C GLU A 393 -30.95 -0.28 -1.24
N LYS A 394 -29.88 -0.99 -1.64
CA LYS A 394 -28.65 -1.10 -0.84
C LYS A 394 -27.97 0.25 -0.64
N GLU A 395 -27.88 1.09 -1.67
CA GLU A 395 -27.30 2.43 -1.54
C GLU A 395 -28.15 3.33 -0.63
N ILE A 396 -29.48 3.23 -0.72
CA ILE A 396 -30.39 3.94 0.20
C ILE A 396 -30.24 3.42 1.64
N ASP A 397 -30.14 2.10 1.84
CA ASP A 397 -30.01 1.49 3.16
C ASP A 397 -28.68 1.88 3.83
N LYS A 398 -27.58 1.97 3.07
CA LYS A 398 -26.29 2.49 3.56
C LYS A 398 -26.41 3.91 4.10
N VAL A 399 -27.07 4.80 3.37
CA VAL A 399 -27.30 6.19 3.82
C VAL A 399 -28.21 6.21 5.05
N THR A 400 -29.22 5.33 5.10
CA THR A 400 -30.25 5.34 6.16
C THR A 400 -29.75 4.77 7.50
N LYS A 401 -29.02 3.66 7.48
CA LYS A 401 -28.51 3.01 8.71
C LYS A 401 -27.30 3.73 9.31
N GLY A 402 -26.51 4.43 8.49
CA GLY A 402 -25.23 5.00 8.92
C GLY A 402 -24.22 3.90 9.29
N ASP A 403 -23.14 4.31 9.95
CA ASP A 403 -22.04 3.41 10.28
C ASP A 403 -22.23 2.72 11.64
N GLU A 404 -21.96 1.41 11.69
CA GLU A 404 -21.94 0.66 12.95
C GLU A 404 -20.61 0.90 13.68
N LEU A 405 -20.67 1.70 14.74
CA LEU A 405 -19.53 1.97 15.62
C LEU A 405 -19.59 1.13 16.91
N LYS A 406 -18.42 0.96 17.55
CA LYS A 406 -18.31 0.25 18.83
C LYS A 406 -19.20 0.92 19.90
N PRO A 407 -19.76 0.17 20.87
CA PRO A 407 -20.53 0.76 21.95
C PRO A 407 -19.76 1.85 22.70
N GLY A 408 -20.37 3.03 22.87
CA GLY A 408 -19.76 4.19 23.53
C GLY A 408 -18.91 5.07 22.61
N VAL A 409 -18.70 4.69 21.34
CA VAL A 409 -18.08 5.55 20.31
C VAL A 409 -19.18 6.28 19.55
N LEU A 410 -19.10 7.61 19.53
CA LEU A 410 -20.02 8.50 18.83
C LEU A 410 -19.56 8.69 17.38
N GLN A 411 -18.27 8.96 17.20
CA GLN A 411 -17.67 9.20 15.88
C GLN A 411 -16.26 8.61 15.84
N THR A 412 -15.82 8.20 14.65
CA THR A 412 -14.45 7.77 14.38
C THR A 412 -13.93 8.53 13.17
N VAL A 413 -12.80 9.23 13.33
CA VAL A 413 -12.13 9.91 12.23
C VAL A 413 -10.90 9.10 11.84
N LYS A 414 -10.75 8.81 10.55
CA LYS A 414 -9.58 8.16 9.97
C LYS A 414 -8.88 9.13 9.04
N VAL A 415 -7.57 9.28 9.23
CA VAL A 415 -6.71 10.14 8.41
C VAL A 415 -5.66 9.26 7.74
N TYR A 416 -5.65 9.27 6.41
CA TYR A 416 -4.68 8.54 5.60
C TYR A 416 -3.57 9.49 5.18
N ILE A 417 -2.34 9.17 5.57
CA ILE A 417 -1.16 9.99 5.30
C ILE A 417 -0.21 9.22 4.40
N ALA A 418 0.07 9.75 3.21
CA ALA A 418 1.07 9.21 2.31
C ALA A 418 2.45 9.76 2.65
N LYS A 419 3.40 8.84 2.82
CA LYS A 419 4.82 9.11 3.00
C LYS A 419 5.59 8.61 1.79
N LYS A 420 6.40 9.50 1.22
CA LYS A 420 7.37 9.12 0.19
C LYS A 420 8.68 8.73 0.88
N ARG A 421 8.99 7.43 0.90
CA ARG A 421 10.20 6.91 1.56
C ARG A 421 11.30 6.67 0.53
N ARG A 422 12.25 7.61 0.52
CA ARG A 422 13.44 7.53 -0.33
C ARG A 422 14.40 6.46 0.18
N LEU A 423 15.39 6.14 -0.63
CA LEU A 423 16.49 5.27 -0.23
C LEU A 423 17.38 6.00 0.77
N SER A 424 17.73 5.34 1.87
CA SER A 424 18.55 5.92 2.94
C SER A 424 19.59 4.93 3.47
N ILE A 425 20.60 5.45 4.18
CA ILE A 425 21.61 4.63 4.84
C ILE A 425 20.95 3.82 5.96
N GLY A 426 21.18 2.50 5.98
CA GLY A 426 20.54 1.56 6.90
C GLY A 426 19.37 0.79 6.31
N ASP A 427 18.87 1.20 5.14
CA ASP A 427 17.83 0.43 4.44
C ASP A 427 18.38 -0.93 3.99
N LYS A 428 17.50 -1.93 3.99
CA LYS A 428 17.87 -3.29 3.57
C LYS A 428 17.47 -3.53 2.13
N MET A 429 18.44 -3.97 1.35
CA MET A 429 18.28 -4.32 -0.05
C MET A 429 18.63 -5.80 -0.25
N ALA A 430 18.15 -6.40 -1.35
CA ALA A 430 18.52 -7.76 -1.70
C ALA A 430 18.42 -8.01 -3.20
N GLY A 431 19.21 -8.96 -3.69
CA GLY A 431 18.98 -9.60 -4.99
C GLY A 431 18.14 -10.87 -4.84
N ARG A 432 17.79 -11.49 -5.97
CA ARG A 432 16.96 -12.72 -6.00
C ARG A 432 17.71 -13.96 -5.52
N HIS A 433 19.04 -13.92 -5.48
CA HIS A 433 19.93 -15.04 -5.16
C HIS A 433 20.29 -15.14 -3.66
N GLY A 434 19.47 -14.55 -2.77
CA GLY A 434 19.68 -14.57 -1.32
C GLY A 434 20.87 -13.71 -0.85
N ASN A 435 21.35 -12.81 -1.71
CA ASN A 435 22.34 -11.77 -1.42
C ASN A 435 21.63 -10.56 -0.82
N LYS A 436 21.51 -10.54 0.52
CA LYS A 436 21.01 -9.38 1.27
C LYS A 436 22.14 -8.43 1.59
N GLY A 437 21.81 -7.16 1.73
CA GLY A 437 22.74 -6.19 2.28
C GLY A 437 22.07 -4.96 2.84
N VAL A 438 22.83 -4.22 3.64
CA VAL A 438 22.39 -2.96 4.26
C VAL A 438 23.15 -1.83 3.58
N VAL A 439 22.43 -0.78 3.19
CA VAL A 439 23.06 0.40 2.60
C VAL A 439 23.96 1.06 3.64
N SER A 440 25.28 1.05 3.41
CA SER A 440 26.24 1.64 4.34
C SER A 440 26.61 3.07 3.99
N LYS A 441 26.68 3.37 2.68
CA LYS A 441 27.05 4.69 2.17
C LYS A 441 26.38 4.96 0.84
N ILE A 442 25.87 6.18 0.70
CA ILE A 442 25.48 6.77 -0.57
C ILE A 442 26.67 7.61 -1.04
N VAL A 443 27.24 7.28 -2.19
CA VAL A 443 28.47 7.88 -2.72
C VAL A 443 28.11 8.82 -3.89
N PRO A 444 28.67 10.04 -3.94
CA PRO A 444 28.49 10.94 -5.08
C PRO A 444 28.86 10.28 -6.40
N VAL A 445 28.23 10.72 -7.49
CA VAL A 445 28.37 10.05 -8.80
C VAL A 445 29.81 10.13 -9.32
N GLU A 446 30.50 11.24 -9.04
CA GLU A 446 31.89 11.51 -9.38
C GLU A 446 32.90 10.61 -8.64
N ASP A 447 32.55 10.15 -7.43
CA ASP A 447 33.42 9.29 -6.62
C ASP A 447 33.24 7.80 -6.95
N MET A 448 32.17 7.45 -7.69
CA MET A 448 31.87 6.06 -8.04
C MET A 448 32.84 5.53 -9.09
N PRO A 449 33.28 4.27 -8.99
CA PRO A 449 34.01 3.60 -10.05
C PRO A 449 33.23 3.65 -11.37
N PHE A 450 33.92 3.95 -12.47
CA PHE A 450 33.29 4.11 -13.78
C PHE A 450 34.00 3.29 -14.86
N THR A 451 33.27 2.96 -15.93
CA THR A 451 33.78 2.22 -17.11
C THR A 451 34.51 3.14 -18.08
N GLU A 452 35.21 2.60 -19.08
CA GLU A 452 35.92 3.39 -20.11
C GLU A 452 35.02 4.42 -20.83
N ASP A 453 33.76 4.06 -21.05
CA ASP A 453 32.73 4.96 -21.61
C ASP A 453 32.31 6.12 -20.69
N GLY A 454 32.89 6.24 -19.49
CA GLY A 454 32.52 7.24 -18.49
C GLY A 454 31.26 6.91 -17.69
N ARG A 455 30.68 5.71 -17.83
CA ARG A 455 29.48 5.31 -17.10
C ARG A 455 29.83 4.91 -15.66
N PRO A 456 29.32 5.61 -14.63
CA PRO A 456 29.51 5.22 -13.25
C PRO A 456 28.71 3.96 -12.92
N LEU A 457 29.27 3.12 -12.05
CA LEU A 457 28.52 2.02 -11.45
C LEU A 457 27.45 2.56 -10.50
N GLN A 458 26.36 1.82 -10.35
CA GLN A 458 25.22 2.25 -9.55
C GLN A 458 25.21 1.61 -8.17
N ILE A 459 25.65 0.35 -8.07
CA ILE A 459 25.80 -0.36 -6.80
C ILE A 459 27.12 -1.14 -6.80
N LEU A 460 27.83 -1.14 -5.68
CA LEU A 460 29.01 -1.98 -5.48
C LEU A 460 28.71 -3.05 -4.43
N LEU A 461 29.01 -4.30 -4.79
CA LEU A 461 28.89 -5.46 -3.93
C LEU A 461 30.27 -6.05 -3.60
N ASN A 462 30.36 -6.70 -2.44
CA ASN A 462 31.58 -7.37 -2.03
C ASN A 462 31.72 -8.73 -2.77
N PRO A 463 32.81 -8.96 -3.53
CA PRO A 463 33.02 -10.24 -4.20
C PRO A 463 33.20 -11.41 -3.22
N LEU A 464 33.69 -11.17 -2.01
CA LEU A 464 33.98 -12.22 -1.02
C LEU A 464 32.71 -12.92 -0.50
N GLY A 465 31.54 -12.28 -0.64
CA GLY A 465 30.26 -12.84 -0.26
C GLY A 465 29.77 -13.96 -1.19
N VAL A 466 30.30 -14.05 -2.42
CA VAL A 466 29.83 -15.02 -3.42
C VAL A 466 30.38 -16.44 -3.16
N PRO A 467 31.70 -16.66 -3.00
CA PRO A 467 32.23 -18.01 -2.86
C PRO A 467 31.79 -18.70 -1.56
N SER A 468 31.76 -17.96 -0.45
CA SER A 468 31.37 -18.49 0.87
C SER A 468 29.91 -18.95 0.94
N ARG A 469 29.05 -18.39 0.09
CA ARG A 469 27.60 -18.66 0.08
C ARG A 469 27.16 -19.55 -1.07
N MET A 470 28.05 -19.82 -2.01
CA MET A 470 27.78 -20.65 -3.20
C MET A 470 26.52 -20.22 -3.97
N ASN A 471 26.25 -18.91 -4.06
CA ASN A 471 25.18 -18.34 -4.87
C ASN A 471 25.74 -17.70 -6.15
N VAL A 472 26.30 -18.56 -7.00
CA VAL A 472 26.98 -18.18 -8.25
C VAL A 472 25.97 -17.69 -9.29
N GLY A 473 24.68 -18.01 -9.15
CA GLY A 473 23.61 -17.54 -10.02
C GLY A 473 23.58 -16.03 -10.17
N GLN A 474 23.92 -15.27 -9.11
CA GLN A 474 23.97 -13.80 -9.18
C GLN A 474 25.05 -13.28 -10.16
N VAL A 475 26.16 -14.00 -10.32
CA VAL A 475 27.24 -13.63 -11.25
C VAL A 475 26.81 -13.93 -12.68
N LEU A 476 26.14 -15.07 -12.88
CA LEU A 476 25.56 -15.43 -14.17
C LEU A 476 24.47 -14.44 -14.61
N GLU A 477 23.63 -14.00 -13.66
CA GLU A 477 22.62 -12.95 -13.88
C GLU A 477 23.28 -11.65 -14.34
N VAL A 478 24.34 -11.21 -13.67
CA VAL A 478 25.08 -9.97 -14.00
C VAL A 478 25.64 -10.04 -15.42
N HIS A 479 26.28 -11.14 -15.78
CA HIS A 479 26.83 -11.38 -17.12
C HIS A 479 25.75 -11.37 -18.20
N LEU A 480 24.70 -12.18 -18.03
CA LEU A 480 23.63 -12.28 -19.01
C LEU A 480 22.82 -10.98 -19.09
N GLY A 481 22.61 -10.31 -17.96
CA GLY A 481 21.92 -9.02 -17.88
C GLY A 481 22.67 -7.92 -18.62
N TRP A 482 24.01 -7.94 -18.62
CA TRP A 482 24.81 -7.07 -19.49
C TRP A 482 24.54 -7.34 -20.97
N ALA A 483 24.65 -8.60 -21.40
CA ALA A 483 24.42 -8.99 -22.79
C ALA A 483 23.01 -8.58 -23.27
N ALA A 484 22.00 -8.93 -22.47
CA ALA A 484 20.60 -8.64 -22.74
C ALA A 484 20.31 -7.13 -22.86
N LYS A 485 20.85 -6.30 -21.96
CA LYS A 485 20.65 -4.84 -21.99
C LYS A 485 21.35 -4.18 -23.19
N VAL A 486 22.55 -4.66 -23.56
CA VAL A 486 23.31 -4.12 -24.72
C VAL A 486 22.68 -4.52 -26.04
N LEU A 487 22.26 -5.78 -26.17
CA LEU A 487 21.68 -6.32 -27.39
C LEU A 487 20.20 -5.92 -27.54
N GLY A 488 19.50 -5.62 -26.44
CA GLY A 488 18.14 -5.11 -26.42
C GLY A 488 17.08 -6.21 -26.40
N PHE A 489 17.32 -7.31 -25.69
CA PHE A 489 16.37 -8.40 -25.53
C PHE A 489 16.13 -8.73 -24.04
N LYS A 490 15.02 -9.41 -23.75
CA LYS A 490 14.73 -10.00 -22.43
C LYS A 490 14.98 -11.51 -22.50
N VAL A 491 15.41 -12.10 -21.39
CA VAL A 491 15.63 -13.55 -21.27
C VAL A 491 14.54 -14.16 -20.41
N ALA A 492 13.99 -15.30 -20.85
CA ALA A 492 13.18 -16.18 -20.02
C ALA A 492 13.84 -17.56 -19.99
N THR A 493 14.34 -17.97 -18.82
CA THR A 493 14.88 -19.34 -18.61
C THR A 493 13.88 -20.21 -17.87
N PRO A 494 13.78 -21.51 -18.17
CA PRO A 494 13.04 -22.44 -17.32
C PRO A 494 13.46 -22.36 -15.84
N VAL A 495 12.52 -22.57 -14.92
CA VAL A 495 12.69 -22.33 -13.46
C VAL A 495 13.86 -23.14 -12.86
N PHE A 496 14.11 -24.34 -13.38
CA PHE A 496 15.13 -25.26 -12.86
C PHE A 496 16.28 -25.51 -13.84
N ASP A 497 16.21 -24.93 -15.05
CA ASP A 497 17.22 -25.09 -16.09
C ASP A 497 17.64 -23.71 -16.59
N GLY A 498 18.66 -23.14 -15.93
CA GLY A 498 19.16 -21.81 -16.24
C GLY A 498 19.98 -21.80 -17.53
N ALA A 499 20.26 -20.61 -18.05
CA ALA A 499 21.13 -20.45 -19.22
C ALA A 499 22.48 -21.13 -18.97
N SER A 500 22.92 -21.94 -19.93
CA SER A 500 24.20 -22.62 -19.86
C SER A 500 25.35 -21.61 -19.92
N PHE A 501 26.49 -21.95 -19.31
CA PHE A 501 27.66 -21.07 -19.33
C PHE A 501 28.11 -20.72 -20.77
N THR A 502 28.01 -21.67 -21.70
CA THR A 502 28.34 -21.49 -23.11
C THR A 502 27.43 -20.47 -23.79
N GLU A 503 26.12 -20.54 -23.57
CA GLU A 503 25.17 -19.56 -24.14
C GLU A 503 25.43 -18.16 -23.61
N ILE A 504 25.70 -18.02 -22.31
CA ILE A 504 26.03 -16.72 -21.70
C ILE A 504 27.29 -16.13 -22.32
N VAL A 505 28.32 -16.96 -22.54
CA VAL A 505 29.57 -16.55 -23.17
C VAL A 505 29.34 -16.11 -24.62
N ASP A 506 28.56 -16.87 -25.40
CA ASP A 506 28.25 -16.54 -26.80
C ASP A 506 27.49 -15.20 -26.92
N GLU A 507 26.50 -14.97 -26.05
CA GLU A 507 25.76 -13.71 -26.02
C GLU A 507 26.61 -12.53 -25.54
N LEU A 508 27.51 -12.76 -24.57
CA LEU A 508 28.49 -11.75 -24.15
C LEU A 508 29.43 -11.38 -25.29
N GLU A 509 29.94 -12.33 -26.05
CA GLU A 509 30.80 -12.05 -27.21
C GLU A 509 30.07 -11.20 -28.26
N LYS A 510 28.78 -11.46 -28.52
CA LYS A 510 27.94 -10.64 -29.40
C LYS A 510 27.76 -9.22 -28.85
N ALA A 511 27.49 -9.10 -27.55
CA ALA A 511 27.34 -7.81 -26.89
C ALA A 511 28.64 -6.98 -26.95
N TYR A 512 29.79 -7.60 -26.73
CA TYR A 512 31.09 -6.93 -26.80
C TYR A 512 31.45 -6.46 -28.20
N LYS A 513 31.03 -7.18 -29.25
CA LYS A 513 31.18 -6.71 -30.64
C LYS A 513 30.36 -5.44 -30.90
N LYS A 514 29.21 -5.26 -30.26
CA LYS A 514 28.33 -4.09 -30.43
C LYS A 514 28.81 -2.89 -29.63
N THR A 515 29.22 -3.11 -28.37
CA THR A 515 29.72 -2.05 -27.50
C THR A 515 31.03 -2.50 -26.84
N PRO A 516 32.19 -2.01 -27.33
CA PRO A 516 33.49 -2.36 -26.78
C PRO A 516 33.72 -1.56 -25.49
N ILE A 517 33.00 -1.89 -24.42
CA ILE A 517 33.24 -1.37 -23.06
C ILE A 517 34.34 -2.20 -22.36
N VAL A 518 34.86 -3.21 -23.05
CA VAL A 518 35.92 -4.09 -22.58
C VAL A 518 37.06 -4.01 -23.59
N ASP A 519 37.92 -2.99 -23.48
CA ASP A 519 39.26 -3.08 -24.07
C ASP A 519 40.10 -4.03 -23.20
N TYR A 520 39.85 -5.33 -23.35
CA TYR A 520 40.79 -6.33 -22.86
C TYR A 520 40.93 -7.49 -23.84
N VAL A 521 42.03 -7.46 -24.59
CA VAL A 521 42.55 -8.63 -25.30
C VAL A 521 43.24 -9.53 -24.26
N MET A 522 42.60 -10.64 -23.87
CA MET A 522 43.34 -11.79 -23.36
C MET A 522 43.75 -12.65 -24.55
N GLU A 523 45.01 -12.53 -24.97
CA GLU A 523 45.57 -13.44 -25.96
C GLU A 523 45.66 -14.87 -25.41
N PRO A 524 45.42 -15.87 -26.28
CA PRO A 524 44.61 -17.00 -25.97
C PRO A 524 45.37 -18.30 -26.23
N ASP A 525 46.30 -18.63 -25.35
CA ASP A 525 46.66 -20.05 -25.18
C ASP A 525 46.08 -20.61 -23.86
N ASN A 526 45.69 -19.76 -22.88
CA ASN A 526 45.92 -20.11 -21.46
C ASN A 526 44.90 -19.75 -20.34
N ASN A 527 43.80 -18.99 -20.55
CA ASN A 527 42.69 -18.75 -19.57
C ASN A 527 41.94 -17.46 -19.94
N ARG A 528 40.83 -17.54 -20.69
CA ARG A 528 40.03 -16.37 -21.06
C ARG A 528 39.20 -15.86 -19.88
N ILE A 529 39.38 -14.59 -19.51
CA ILE A 529 38.53 -13.88 -18.53
C ILE A 529 37.42 -13.15 -19.30
N ILE A 530 36.18 -13.65 -19.23
CA ILE A 530 35.00 -13.10 -19.89
C ILE A 530 34.08 -12.49 -18.81
N GLY A 531 33.37 -11.40 -19.11
CA GLY A 531 32.41 -10.79 -18.16
C GLY A 531 33.01 -9.75 -17.21
N LYS A 532 34.25 -9.31 -17.44
CA LYS A 532 34.91 -8.28 -16.64
C LYS A 532 35.30 -7.07 -17.48
N ALA A 533 35.22 -5.89 -16.90
CA ALA A 533 35.64 -4.64 -17.53
C ALA A 533 36.73 -3.95 -16.71
N LYS A 534 37.53 -3.13 -17.38
CA LYS A 534 38.46 -2.21 -16.72
C LYS A 534 37.66 -1.05 -16.14
N LEU A 535 37.90 -0.77 -14.86
CA LEU A 535 37.26 0.33 -14.14
C LEU A 535 38.30 1.35 -13.74
N TYR A 536 37.85 2.59 -13.54
CA TYR A 536 38.65 3.70 -13.06
C TYR A 536 38.06 4.19 -11.74
N ASP A 537 38.91 4.55 -10.78
CA ASP A 537 38.48 5.15 -9.53
C ASP A 537 37.99 6.58 -9.81
N GLY A 538 36.75 6.89 -9.43
CA GLY A 538 36.17 8.23 -9.60
C GLY A 538 36.97 9.32 -8.87
N ARG A 539 37.66 8.95 -7.77
CA ARG A 539 38.37 9.91 -6.91
C ARG A 539 39.74 10.30 -7.44
N THR A 540 40.49 9.34 -8.00
CA THR A 540 41.85 9.59 -8.50
C THR A 540 41.93 9.64 -10.02
N GLY A 541 40.98 9.02 -10.71
CA GLY A 541 41.01 8.80 -12.15
C GLY A 541 41.91 7.64 -12.59
N ASP A 542 42.58 6.97 -11.66
CA ASP A 542 43.46 5.85 -11.98
C ASP A 542 42.66 4.58 -12.27
N ALA A 543 43.19 3.75 -13.18
CA ALA A 543 42.61 2.44 -13.44
C ALA A 543 42.84 1.48 -12.27
N PHE A 544 41.83 0.68 -11.93
CA PHE A 544 42.01 -0.45 -11.02
C PHE A 544 42.97 -1.49 -11.63
N LEU A 545 43.82 -2.09 -10.80
CA LEU A 545 44.84 -3.04 -11.24
C LEU A 545 44.26 -4.27 -11.94
N ASN A 546 43.14 -4.79 -11.41
CA ASN A 546 42.49 -5.98 -11.93
C ASN A 546 41.11 -5.62 -12.53
N PRO A 547 40.70 -6.28 -13.62
CA PRO A 547 39.38 -6.07 -14.19
C PRO A 547 38.30 -6.62 -13.24
N VAL A 548 37.15 -5.95 -13.23
CA VAL A 548 36.06 -6.17 -12.29
C VAL A 548 34.84 -6.71 -13.03
N THR A 549 34.15 -7.68 -12.42
CA THR A 549 32.86 -8.16 -12.96
C THR A 549 31.81 -7.08 -12.81
N ILE A 550 31.24 -6.65 -13.94
CA ILE A 550 30.17 -5.65 -14.01
C ILE A 550 29.01 -6.18 -14.85
N GLY A 551 27.81 -5.67 -14.60
CA GLY A 551 26.62 -6.05 -15.36
C GLY A 551 25.32 -5.66 -14.68
N TYR A 552 24.20 -5.98 -15.31
CA TYR A 552 22.88 -5.66 -14.77
C TYR A 552 22.35 -6.81 -13.92
N MET A 553 22.01 -6.51 -12.67
CA MET A 553 21.34 -7.45 -11.76
C MET A 553 19.96 -6.90 -11.38
N TYR A 554 18.98 -7.78 -11.20
CA TYR A 554 17.68 -7.39 -10.66
C TYR A 554 17.76 -7.25 -9.13
N TYR A 555 17.54 -6.03 -8.65
CA TYR A 555 17.73 -5.67 -7.24
C TYR A 555 16.45 -5.11 -6.62
N LEU A 556 16.22 -5.45 -5.37
CA LEU A 556 14.97 -5.21 -4.64
C LEU A 556 15.21 -4.37 -3.38
N LYS A 557 14.27 -3.49 -3.06
CA LYS A 557 14.17 -2.82 -1.75
C LYS A 557 13.22 -3.61 -0.86
N LEU A 558 13.70 -4.03 0.32
CA LEU A 558 12.88 -4.78 1.26
C LEU A 558 12.10 -3.86 2.20
N GLY A 559 10.99 -4.35 2.78
CA GLY A 559 10.18 -3.63 3.77
C GLY A 559 10.85 -3.42 5.14
N HIS A 560 12.18 -3.53 5.18
CA HIS A 560 13.02 -3.37 6.36
C HIS A 560 13.70 -2.01 6.30
N LEU A 561 12.93 -0.96 6.55
CA LEU A 561 13.38 0.42 6.44
C LEU A 561 14.01 0.89 7.76
N VAL A 562 15.02 1.74 7.66
CA VAL A 562 15.76 2.22 8.83
C VAL A 562 14.89 3.12 9.72
N GLU A 563 14.06 3.98 9.13
CA GLU A 563 13.17 4.91 9.85
C GLU A 563 12.17 4.18 10.76
N ASP A 564 11.71 2.99 10.35
CA ASP A 564 10.83 2.16 11.18
C ASP A 564 11.57 1.53 12.36
N LYS A 565 12.88 1.32 12.23
CA LYS A 565 13.72 0.62 13.22
C LYS A 565 14.40 1.55 14.20
N ILE A 566 14.64 2.81 13.83
CA ILE A 566 15.17 3.81 14.75
C ILE A 566 14.16 4.01 15.88
N HIS A 567 14.63 3.82 17.10
CA HIS A 567 13.86 4.02 18.32
C HIS A 567 14.79 4.48 19.44
N ALA A 568 14.43 5.59 20.06
CA ALA A 568 15.15 6.15 21.19
C ALA A 568 14.16 6.57 22.26
N ARG A 569 14.56 6.39 23.53
CA ARG A 569 13.77 6.77 24.70
C ARG A 569 14.70 7.39 25.72
N SER A 570 14.34 8.57 26.20
CA SER A 570 14.89 9.15 27.42
C SER A 570 13.98 8.79 28.60
N ILE A 571 12.79 9.38 28.65
CA ILE A 571 11.73 9.15 29.63
C ILE A 571 10.44 8.90 28.85
N GLY A 572 9.54 8.11 29.43
CA GLY A 572 8.26 7.82 28.82
C GLY A 572 7.30 7.22 29.84
N SER A 573 6.23 6.63 29.33
CA SER A 573 5.23 5.97 30.16
C SER A 573 5.78 4.71 30.84
N TYR A 574 5.16 4.38 31.97
CA TYR A 574 5.51 3.24 32.82
C TYR A 574 4.30 2.34 33.02
N ALA A 575 4.55 1.06 33.20
CA ALA A 575 3.52 0.09 33.54
C ALA A 575 2.92 0.39 34.91
N LEU A 576 1.60 0.22 35.04
CA LEU A 576 0.89 0.49 36.29
C LEU A 576 1.37 -0.42 37.44
N VAL A 577 1.55 -1.71 37.14
CA VAL A 577 1.82 -2.74 38.15
C VAL A 577 3.31 -2.78 38.51
N THR A 578 4.17 -3.02 37.52
CA THR A 578 5.62 -3.21 37.75
C THR A 578 6.40 -1.91 37.82
N GLN A 579 5.79 -0.76 37.50
CA GLN A 579 6.45 0.56 37.40
C GLN A 579 7.63 0.62 36.43
N GLN A 580 7.86 -0.42 35.63
CA GLN A 580 8.89 -0.48 34.61
C GLN A 580 8.50 0.33 33.37
N PRO A 581 9.49 0.81 32.59
CA PRO A 581 9.26 1.32 31.25
C PRO A 581 8.35 0.40 30.44
N LEU A 582 7.33 0.96 29.79
CA LEU A 582 6.51 0.18 28.84
C LEU A 582 7.39 -0.42 27.73
N GLY A 583 6.91 -1.49 27.09
CA GLY A 583 7.60 -2.14 25.97
C GLY A 583 7.09 -1.65 24.61
N GLY A 584 7.97 -1.64 23.62
CA GLY A 584 7.59 -1.41 22.22
C GLY A 584 7.59 0.06 21.77
N LYS A 585 7.87 0.28 20.49
CA LYS A 585 8.01 1.62 19.88
C LYS A 585 6.73 2.45 19.96
N SER A 586 5.57 1.82 19.76
CA SER A 586 4.25 2.49 19.76
C SER A 586 3.90 3.17 21.10
N GLN A 587 4.49 2.70 22.21
CA GLN A 587 4.30 3.25 23.55
C GLN A 587 5.51 4.07 24.03
N PHE A 588 6.44 4.41 23.13
CA PHE A 588 7.74 4.97 23.48
C PHE A 588 8.46 4.13 24.54
N GLY A 589 8.46 2.81 24.34
CA GLY A 589 8.93 1.83 25.31
C GLY A 589 10.45 1.79 25.49
N GLY A 590 10.91 1.24 26.61
CA GLY A 590 12.34 1.01 26.86
C GLY A 590 12.88 -0.24 26.15
N GLN A 591 14.19 -0.29 25.93
CA GLN A 591 14.85 -1.53 25.52
C GLN A 591 14.85 -2.52 26.70
N ARG A 592 14.64 -3.79 26.40
CA ARG A 592 14.74 -4.85 27.40
C ARG A 592 16.20 -5.13 27.69
N PHE A 593 16.61 -4.93 28.93
CA PHE A 593 17.89 -5.38 29.45
C PHE A 593 17.68 -6.71 30.16
N GLY A 594 18.17 -7.80 29.57
CA GLY A 594 17.92 -9.16 30.03
C GLY A 594 19.06 -9.73 30.88
N GLU A 595 18.89 -10.99 31.25
CA GLU A 595 19.84 -11.73 32.09
C GLU A 595 21.23 -11.85 31.45
N MET A 596 21.30 -12.12 30.13
CA MET A 596 22.58 -12.23 29.44
C MET A 596 23.35 -10.90 29.42
N GLU A 597 22.65 -9.77 29.28
CA GLU A 597 23.28 -8.46 29.35
C GLU A 597 23.73 -8.09 30.78
N VAL A 598 23.00 -8.56 31.81
CA VAL A 598 23.43 -8.46 33.20
C VAL A 598 24.75 -9.21 33.42
N TRP A 599 24.83 -10.47 33.00
CA TRP A 599 26.06 -11.26 33.11
C TRP A 599 27.25 -10.61 32.40
N ALA A 600 27.01 -9.98 31.25
CA ALA A 600 28.05 -9.24 30.55
C ALA A 600 28.63 -8.12 31.43
N LEU A 601 27.78 -7.32 32.09
CA LEU A 601 28.24 -6.25 33.00
C LEU A 601 28.91 -6.78 34.27
N GLU A 602 28.41 -7.88 34.82
CA GLU A 602 29.03 -8.57 35.97
C GLU A 602 30.45 -9.05 35.64
N ALA A 603 30.65 -9.62 34.45
CA ALA A 603 31.97 -10.08 33.99
C ALA A 603 33.00 -8.95 33.89
N TYR A 604 32.57 -7.73 33.55
CA TYR A 604 33.43 -6.54 33.55
C TYR A 604 33.62 -5.92 34.95
N GLY A 605 32.86 -6.35 35.96
CA GLY A 605 32.84 -5.72 37.28
C GLY A 605 32.19 -4.34 37.30
N ALA A 606 31.31 -4.04 36.33
CA ALA A 606 30.65 -2.75 36.17
C ALA A 606 29.44 -2.59 37.13
N ALA A 607 29.68 -2.72 38.44
CA ALA A 607 28.65 -2.79 39.47
C ALA A 607 27.73 -1.56 39.51
N TYR A 608 28.27 -0.35 39.39
CA TYR A 608 27.48 0.89 39.41
C TYR A 608 26.58 1.02 38.16
N THR A 609 27.11 0.69 36.98
CA THR A 609 26.33 0.70 35.73
C THR A 609 25.18 -0.29 35.79
N LEU A 610 25.44 -1.49 36.31
CA LEU A 610 24.41 -2.50 36.51
C LEU A 610 23.36 -2.04 37.53
N GLN A 611 23.79 -1.48 38.67
CA GLN A 611 22.90 -0.96 39.69
C GLN A 611 21.99 0.13 39.13
N GLU A 612 22.52 1.08 38.34
CA GLU A 612 21.71 2.12 37.71
C GLU A 612 20.65 1.57 36.75
N LEU A 613 21.02 0.59 35.92
CA LEU A 613 20.11 -0.03 34.94
C LEU A 613 18.97 -0.79 35.61
N LEU A 614 19.25 -1.48 36.72
CA LEU A 614 18.25 -2.27 37.44
C LEU A 614 17.37 -1.45 38.39
N THR A 615 17.72 -0.19 38.69
CA THR A 615 17.02 0.65 39.66
C THR A 615 16.49 1.94 39.02
N VAL A 616 17.28 3.02 39.04
CA VAL A 616 16.89 4.39 38.68
C VAL A 616 16.53 4.57 37.21
N LYS A 617 17.01 3.69 36.32
CA LYS A 617 16.60 3.68 34.90
C LYS A 617 15.39 2.78 34.61
N SER A 618 14.92 2.04 35.61
CA SER A 618 13.83 1.07 35.48
C SER A 618 12.67 1.41 36.42
N ASP A 619 12.60 0.78 37.59
CA ASP A 619 11.41 0.71 38.44
C ASP A 619 11.60 1.35 39.84
N ASP A 620 12.71 2.02 40.11
CA ASP A 620 12.82 2.90 41.29
C ASP A 620 12.08 4.23 41.03
N VAL A 621 10.82 4.29 41.48
CA VAL A 621 9.92 5.43 41.25
C VAL A 621 10.45 6.73 41.83
N MET A 622 11.07 6.70 43.00
CA MET A 622 11.62 7.91 43.63
C MET A 622 13.00 8.24 43.07
N GLY A 623 13.84 7.22 42.86
CA GLY A 623 15.19 7.37 42.34
C GLY A 623 15.20 7.97 40.93
N ARG A 624 14.29 7.56 40.05
CA ARG A 624 14.19 8.09 38.67
C ARG A 624 13.85 9.59 38.61
N SER A 625 13.02 10.08 39.54
CA SER A 625 12.69 11.51 39.60
C SER A 625 13.86 12.32 40.15
N LYS A 626 14.52 11.81 41.20
CA LYS A 626 15.68 12.46 41.80
C LYS A 626 16.89 12.48 40.86
N ILE A 627 17.13 11.42 40.10
CA ILE A 627 18.24 11.38 39.15
C ILE A 627 18.00 12.33 37.98
N TYR A 628 16.75 12.45 37.50
CA TYR A 628 16.40 13.44 36.48
C TYR A 628 16.68 14.85 36.98
N ASP A 629 16.20 15.18 38.18
CA ASP A 629 16.46 16.49 38.81
C ASP A 629 17.96 16.75 39.01
N ALA A 630 18.71 15.75 39.45
CA ALA A 630 20.16 15.84 39.59
C ALA A 630 20.87 16.10 38.25
N ILE A 631 20.48 15.39 37.19
CA ILE A 631 21.05 15.57 35.83
C ILE A 631 20.77 17.00 35.32
N VAL A 632 19.53 17.49 35.48
CA VAL A 632 19.14 18.84 35.04
C VAL A 632 19.94 19.91 35.78
N HIS A 633 20.19 19.71 37.08
CA HIS A 633 20.96 20.64 37.91
C HIS A 633 22.49 20.41 37.87
N GLY A 634 22.98 19.44 37.09
CA GLY A 634 24.41 19.09 37.03
C GLY A 634 24.98 18.57 38.36
N LYS A 635 24.15 17.96 39.21
CA LYS A 635 24.54 17.36 40.50
C LYS A 635 24.88 15.89 40.32
N ASN A 636 25.63 15.34 41.27
CA ASN A 636 25.94 13.91 41.30
C ASN A 636 24.68 13.05 41.47
N THR A 637 24.75 11.82 40.97
CA THR A 637 23.64 10.87 41.03
C THR A 637 23.31 10.51 42.48
N PRO A 638 22.02 10.50 42.85
CA PRO A 638 21.60 10.10 44.19
C PRO A 638 21.77 8.59 44.39
N ILE A 639 21.88 8.16 45.65
CA ILE A 639 21.94 6.74 46.00
C ILE A 639 20.62 6.07 45.57
N PRO A 640 20.68 4.96 44.79
CA PRO A 640 19.49 4.23 44.38
C PRO A 640 18.69 3.64 45.55
N GLY A 641 17.38 3.59 45.39
CA GLY A 641 16.47 2.91 46.30
C GLY A 641 16.27 1.44 45.97
N VAL A 642 15.21 0.86 46.53
CA VAL A 642 14.80 -0.52 46.28
C VAL A 642 13.88 -0.56 45.05
N PRO A 643 14.12 -1.44 44.07
CA PRO A 643 13.23 -1.69 42.93
C PRO A 643 11.78 -1.97 43.34
N GLU A 644 10.81 -1.41 42.62
CA GLU A 644 9.39 -1.69 42.89
C GLU A 644 9.03 -3.14 42.55
N SER A 645 9.67 -3.77 41.56
CA SER A 645 9.49 -5.20 41.27
C SER A 645 9.79 -6.10 42.46
N PHE A 646 10.82 -5.77 43.24
CA PHE A 646 11.17 -6.50 44.46
C PHE A 646 10.11 -6.32 45.55
N ARG A 647 9.53 -5.11 45.67
CA ARG A 647 8.42 -4.83 46.60
C ARG A 647 7.15 -5.57 46.20
N VAL A 648 6.82 -5.60 44.91
CA VAL A 648 5.69 -6.36 44.38
C VAL A 648 5.85 -7.84 44.71
N MET A 649 7.03 -8.42 44.46
CA MET A 649 7.32 -9.81 44.83
C MET A 649 7.13 -10.08 46.33
N ILE A 650 7.61 -9.19 47.22
CA ILE A 650 7.38 -9.33 48.66
C ILE A 650 5.89 -9.34 48.99
N ARG A 651 5.10 -8.45 48.37
CA ARG A 651 3.64 -8.39 48.58
C ARG A 651 2.94 -9.64 48.05
N GLU A 652 3.37 -10.17 46.91
CA GLU A 652 2.86 -11.42 46.36
C GLU A 652 3.16 -12.61 47.29
N VAL A 653 4.38 -12.71 47.82
CA VAL A 653 4.73 -13.75 48.81
C VAL A 653 3.90 -13.62 50.09
N HIS A 654 3.69 -12.40 50.59
CA HIS A 654 2.80 -12.16 51.73
C HIS A 654 1.34 -12.53 51.46
N SER A 655 0.86 -12.36 50.21
CA SER A 655 -0.49 -12.76 49.83
C SER A 655 -0.70 -14.28 49.89
N LEU A 656 0.39 -15.06 49.82
CA LEU A 656 0.40 -16.51 50.05
C LEU A 656 0.48 -16.89 51.53
N CYS A 657 0.32 -15.92 52.45
CA CYS A 657 0.47 -16.07 53.89
C CYS A 657 1.88 -16.52 54.33
N LEU A 658 2.91 -16.24 53.52
CA LEU A 658 4.31 -16.44 53.87
C LEU A 658 4.91 -15.14 54.38
N ASP A 659 5.57 -15.18 55.55
CA ASP A 659 6.20 -14.02 56.16
C ASP A 659 7.66 -13.88 55.70
N ILE A 660 7.91 -12.98 54.75
CA ILE A 660 9.26 -12.59 54.32
C ILE A 660 9.62 -11.23 54.93
N LYS A 661 10.76 -11.15 55.61
CA LYS A 661 11.22 -9.91 56.25
C LYS A 661 12.64 -9.61 55.80
N THR A 662 12.90 -8.35 55.46
CA THR A 662 14.25 -7.84 55.27
C THR A 662 14.88 -7.62 56.65
N THR A 663 15.94 -8.37 56.96
CA THR A 663 16.69 -8.17 58.21
C THR A 663 17.61 -6.97 58.04
N GLY A 664 17.12 -5.78 58.37
CA GLY A 664 17.89 -4.55 58.35
C GLY A 664 17.09 -3.34 57.89
N ASP A 665 16.33 -2.74 58.81
CA ASP A 665 16.02 -1.31 58.73
C ASP A 665 16.98 -0.58 59.68
N LYS A 666 17.74 0.36 59.14
CA LYS A 666 18.29 1.49 59.87
C LYS A 666 17.88 2.77 59.16
#